data_AF-A0A518I1D0-F1
#
_entry.id   AF-A0A518I1D0-F1
#
_cell.length_a   1.000
_cell.length_b   1.000
_cell.length_c   1.000
_cell.angle_alpha   90.00
_cell.angle_beta   90.00
_cell.angle_gamma   90.00
#
_symmetry.space_group_name_H-M   'P 1'
#
loop_
_entity.id
_entity.type
_entity.pdbx_description
1 polymer ?
#
loop_
_entity_poly.entity_id
_entity_poly.type
_entity_poly.pdbx_seq_one_letter_code
_entity_poly.pdbx_strand_id
1 'polypeptide(L)'
;MFDPLHKWLGIPPSEQPPNDYRLLGLANFEDDPDVIDMAADRELTFLHDLTNGEHGDLAEELSNRISAARLRLLNVEKKAVYDNQLRELLDEGEIDIDSVIDALGTPKNIAAETSEQVAATHNASSVLGISPTVPVASTPVPTTTPAAQTPSPAAPATPRVHARPIGKTPRRKRLSLLWAIGIFPALIVLGYLIVSISTGNLHLDPNKLQQLGLSADQAAKFSGDAGGPAEADASPATAETADASAAATKATASVRPAPPESDHAIAAVSPAPAPRPSDASPNPTSPTSSLPTAAPPPGMFTPAVTPPVSPSLAEYVTPAGKHPIPSADSITAKMQTVRDLYQAEYLQAKQREQRIAVADQMRETADETRNDPEGRFALYRVAREIYIGESDFASAFEIVDLLDQSFQAIDVIRLKRDIMESVPSQGVPATEFSDAAIEVAEECLHVGRLDDGIAICKTLQETAKRIPTPQLAHLKDLQQQLADAQTLLTVYQRSLTTLESNPDDADAQSAVGKYLCLVENRWNDGLPRLAAGSDPLYREAASNELTLADAEMTQLMVADGWFKVINSSESSFEKRSLADHAKTFYQAARLKTAGLEIRKIDQRLIVLNALGTPGPLSATRIRAEQREAAAQAKLDAKHRALAAQAKVIQTRTYDSTASTDFARIRGNTLVIGMGNTSSGTGEAAAGIEFDNVGTISVQGAPSHATMVSSSATSKIGFVIDYHTGSRYTKRVFLNFGTNTPNYFYSNPPWGTGKAPDDRDFLPVSPQYTLDLEKWAPGNWDGRCWFSVYMQNSGMNRMLTATLAWQPRSIPLDSE
;
A
#
# COMPACT_ATOMS: atom_id res chain seq x y z
N MET A 1 -55.88 -0.18 19.33
CA MET A 1 -55.60 -0.47 17.91
C MET A 1 -55.20 -1.94 17.83
N PHE A 2 -55.72 -2.69 16.86
CA PHE A 2 -55.29 -4.07 16.62
C PHE A 2 -53.99 -4.03 15.81
N ASP A 3 -52.99 -4.82 16.19
CA ASP A 3 -51.73 -4.99 15.47
C ASP A 3 -51.72 -6.42 14.91
N PRO A 4 -51.99 -6.62 13.62
CA PRO A 4 -52.09 -7.96 13.04
C PRO A 4 -50.72 -8.64 12.90
N LEU A 5 -49.63 -7.89 12.75
CA LEU A 5 -48.27 -8.45 12.66
C LEU A 5 -47.86 -9.07 14.00
N HIS A 6 -48.12 -8.39 15.11
CA HIS A 6 -47.85 -8.91 16.45
C HIS A 6 -48.90 -9.96 16.90
N LYS A 7 -50.18 -9.83 16.52
CA LYS A 7 -51.25 -10.74 16.98
C LYS A 7 -51.44 -12.00 16.16
N TRP A 8 -51.02 -12.05 14.91
CA TRP A 8 -51.11 -13.25 14.07
C TRP A 8 -49.74 -13.82 13.73
N LEU A 9 -48.81 -13.00 13.22
CA LEU A 9 -47.47 -13.46 12.81
C LEU A 9 -46.42 -13.44 13.94
N GLY A 10 -46.78 -12.95 15.13
CA GLY A 10 -45.90 -12.91 16.30
C GLY A 10 -44.75 -11.90 16.22
N ILE A 11 -44.79 -10.94 15.29
CA ILE A 11 -43.72 -9.96 15.03
C ILE A 11 -43.94 -8.75 15.96
N PRO A 12 -43.11 -8.55 17.01
CA PRO A 12 -43.32 -7.47 17.97
C PRO A 12 -43.08 -6.09 17.34
N PRO A 13 -43.64 -4.99 17.89
CA PRO A 13 -43.48 -3.64 17.33
C PRO A 13 -42.04 -3.13 17.22
N SER A 14 -41.08 -3.73 17.92
CA SER A 14 -39.64 -3.47 17.80
C SER A 14 -39.00 -4.07 16.54
N GLU A 15 -39.70 -4.97 15.85
CA GLU A 15 -39.26 -5.65 14.62
C GLU A 15 -40.16 -5.26 13.43
N GLN A 16 -40.85 -4.12 13.52
CA GLN A 16 -41.72 -3.59 12.48
C GLN A 16 -41.11 -2.31 11.86
N PRO A 17 -41.11 -2.15 10.52
CA PRO A 17 -41.65 -3.06 9.52
C PRO A 17 -40.77 -4.30 9.29
N PRO A 18 -41.36 -5.51 9.20
CA PRO A 18 -40.59 -6.74 8.95
C PRO A 18 -40.13 -6.84 7.49
N ASN A 19 -38.97 -7.46 7.29
CA ASN A 19 -38.50 -7.92 5.99
C ASN A 19 -39.30 -9.17 5.51
N ASP A 20 -39.13 -9.57 4.25
CA ASP A 20 -39.89 -10.68 3.64
C ASP A 20 -39.65 -12.02 4.35
N TYR A 21 -38.40 -12.35 4.69
CA TYR A 21 -38.08 -13.58 5.43
C TYR A 21 -38.76 -13.61 6.79
N ARG A 22 -38.73 -12.49 7.53
CA ARG A 22 -39.38 -12.33 8.83
C ARG A 22 -40.90 -12.40 8.72
N LEU A 23 -41.48 -11.90 7.62
CA LEU A 23 -42.90 -11.99 7.30
C LEU A 23 -43.35 -13.44 7.01
N LEU A 24 -42.47 -14.28 6.45
CA LEU A 24 -42.70 -15.73 6.28
C LEU A 24 -42.33 -16.56 7.52
N GLY A 25 -41.75 -15.95 8.56
CA GLY A 25 -41.24 -16.65 9.75
C GLY A 25 -39.99 -17.50 9.47
N LEU A 26 -39.21 -17.15 8.46
CA LEU A 26 -37.95 -17.80 8.05
C LEU A 26 -36.73 -17.09 8.65
N ALA A 27 -35.56 -17.72 8.52
CA ALA A 27 -34.27 -17.04 8.69
C ALA A 27 -34.01 -16.09 7.50
N ASN A 28 -33.27 -15.00 7.74
CA ASN A 28 -32.79 -14.14 6.65
C ASN A 28 -31.91 -14.96 5.69
N PHE A 29 -32.10 -14.79 4.39
CA PHE A 29 -31.33 -15.46 3.33
C PHE A 29 -31.50 -16.99 3.30
N GLU A 30 -32.66 -17.53 3.72
CA GLU A 30 -33.03 -18.92 3.40
C GLU A 30 -32.87 -19.17 1.89
N ASP A 31 -32.30 -20.31 1.51
CA ASP A 31 -31.92 -20.65 0.13
C ASP A 31 -32.66 -21.88 -0.42
N ASP A 32 -33.32 -22.68 0.43
CA ASP A 32 -34.15 -23.81 -0.03
C ASP A 32 -35.53 -23.31 -0.53
N PRO A 33 -35.85 -23.45 -1.83
CA PRO A 33 -37.11 -22.96 -2.38
C PRO A 33 -38.32 -23.74 -1.88
N ASP A 34 -38.20 -25.03 -1.56
CA ASP A 34 -39.32 -25.82 -1.03
C ASP A 34 -39.67 -25.36 0.40
N VAL A 35 -38.65 -24.96 1.19
CA VAL A 35 -38.84 -24.36 2.52
C VAL A 35 -39.52 -22.99 2.43
N ILE A 36 -39.11 -22.13 1.48
CA ILE A 36 -39.73 -20.83 1.24
C ILE A 36 -41.21 -20.98 0.82
N ASP A 37 -41.48 -21.92 -0.09
CA ASP A 37 -42.84 -22.16 -0.61
C ASP A 37 -43.77 -22.72 0.48
N MET A 38 -43.31 -23.71 1.25
CA MET A 38 -44.04 -24.28 2.38
C MET A 38 -44.30 -23.27 3.50
N ALA A 39 -43.37 -22.36 3.78
CA ALA A 39 -43.57 -21.31 4.78
C ALA A 39 -44.64 -20.30 4.32
N ALA A 40 -44.61 -19.89 3.06
CA ALA A 40 -45.63 -19.01 2.49
C ALA A 40 -47.01 -19.68 2.49
N ASP A 41 -47.14 -20.94 2.10
CA ASP A 41 -48.43 -21.65 2.15
C ASP A 41 -48.98 -21.82 3.57
N ARG A 42 -48.11 -21.97 4.59
CA ARG A 42 -48.53 -22.01 6.00
C ARG A 42 -49.22 -20.70 6.41
N GLU A 43 -48.57 -19.56 6.18
CA GLU A 43 -49.10 -18.26 6.59
C GLU A 43 -50.30 -17.82 5.74
N LEU A 44 -50.31 -18.13 4.43
CA LEU A 44 -51.46 -17.87 3.56
C LEU A 44 -52.68 -18.69 3.98
N THR A 45 -52.51 -19.96 4.34
CA THR A 45 -53.62 -20.80 4.85
C THR A 45 -54.18 -20.24 6.16
N PHE A 46 -53.30 -19.86 7.09
CA PHE A 46 -53.70 -19.30 8.38
C PHE A 46 -54.43 -17.95 8.24
N LEU A 47 -53.95 -17.06 7.38
CA LEU A 47 -54.62 -15.78 7.10
C LEU A 47 -55.93 -15.96 6.32
N HIS A 48 -56.01 -16.93 5.41
CA HIS A 48 -57.25 -17.24 4.69
C HIS A 48 -58.39 -17.60 5.66
N ASP A 49 -58.14 -18.43 6.66
CA ASP A 49 -59.13 -18.77 7.70
C ASP A 49 -59.58 -17.55 8.52
N LEU A 50 -58.74 -16.51 8.62
CA LEU A 50 -59.02 -15.25 9.31
C LEU A 50 -59.78 -14.21 8.45
N THR A 51 -59.80 -14.35 7.11
CA THR A 51 -60.52 -13.41 6.21
C THR A 51 -62.02 -13.28 6.49
N ASN A 52 -62.63 -14.30 7.10
CA ASN A 52 -64.06 -14.32 7.43
C ASN A 52 -64.35 -13.76 8.85
N GLY A 53 -63.35 -13.19 9.54
CA GLY A 53 -63.45 -12.68 10.91
C GLY A 53 -63.67 -11.16 11.02
N GLU A 54 -63.70 -10.65 12.25
CA GLU A 54 -63.87 -9.22 12.59
C GLU A 54 -62.79 -8.30 11.99
N HIS A 55 -61.67 -8.85 11.53
CA HIS A 55 -60.53 -8.14 10.96
C HIS A 55 -60.17 -8.67 9.56
N GLY A 56 -61.16 -9.20 8.81
CA GLY A 56 -60.96 -9.84 7.51
C GLY A 56 -60.12 -9.02 6.52
N ASP A 57 -60.41 -7.73 6.38
CA ASP A 57 -59.69 -6.79 5.51
C ASP A 57 -58.17 -6.76 5.80
N LEU A 58 -57.76 -6.87 7.06
CA LEU A 58 -56.35 -6.89 7.48
C LEU A 58 -55.69 -8.25 7.20
N ALA A 59 -56.46 -9.33 7.23
CA ALA A 59 -55.96 -10.66 6.83
C ALA A 59 -55.78 -10.74 5.32
N GLU A 60 -56.65 -10.11 4.52
CA GLU A 60 -56.49 -9.96 3.08
C GLU A 60 -55.26 -9.09 2.73
N GLU A 61 -55.05 -7.96 3.42
CA GLU A 61 -53.86 -7.12 3.20
C GLU A 61 -52.55 -7.90 3.48
N LEU A 62 -52.47 -8.64 4.59
CA LEU A 62 -51.29 -9.44 4.90
C LEU A 62 -51.11 -10.63 3.95
N SER A 63 -52.20 -11.27 3.51
CA SER A 63 -52.15 -12.36 2.52
C SER A 63 -51.59 -11.89 1.18
N ASN A 64 -51.98 -10.69 0.72
CA ASN A 64 -51.40 -10.04 -0.46
C ASN A 64 -49.90 -9.73 -0.27
N ARG A 65 -49.48 -9.28 0.92
CA ARG A 65 -48.06 -9.01 1.23
C ARG A 65 -47.20 -10.28 1.26
N ILE A 66 -47.70 -11.36 1.86
CA ILE A 66 -47.02 -12.67 1.88
C ILE A 66 -46.95 -13.27 0.47
N SER A 67 -47.99 -13.12 -0.34
CA SER A 67 -47.98 -13.51 -1.75
C SER A 67 -46.91 -12.76 -2.55
N ALA A 68 -46.73 -11.45 -2.29
CA ALA A 68 -45.66 -10.66 -2.90
C ALA A 68 -44.26 -11.10 -2.46
N ALA A 69 -44.08 -11.44 -1.17
CA ALA A 69 -42.81 -11.99 -0.65
C ALA A 69 -42.47 -13.35 -1.30
N ARG A 70 -43.42 -14.29 -1.35
CA ARG A 70 -43.27 -15.60 -2.02
C ARG A 70 -42.81 -15.43 -3.48
N LEU A 71 -43.46 -14.54 -4.23
CA LEU A 71 -43.13 -14.23 -5.64
C LEU A 71 -41.79 -13.50 -5.83
N ARG A 72 -41.24 -12.88 -4.78
CA ARG A 72 -39.92 -12.24 -4.79
C ARG A 72 -38.82 -13.27 -4.48
N LEU A 73 -39.00 -14.06 -3.42
CA LEU A 73 -37.99 -14.98 -2.89
C LEU A 73 -37.84 -16.27 -3.71
N LEU A 74 -38.90 -16.78 -4.35
CA LEU A 74 -38.83 -17.96 -5.22
C LEU A 74 -38.29 -17.68 -6.64
N ASN A 75 -38.08 -16.39 -6.99
CA ASN A 75 -37.49 -16.01 -8.27
C ASN A 75 -36.02 -15.67 -8.05
N VAL A 76 -35.10 -16.50 -8.58
CA VAL A 76 -33.65 -16.42 -8.32
C VAL A 76 -33.06 -15.01 -8.52
N GLU A 77 -33.45 -14.32 -9.60
CA GLU A 77 -32.95 -12.97 -9.91
C GLU A 77 -33.47 -11.93 -8.91
N LYS A 78 -34.77 -11.98 -8.58
CA LYS A 78 -35.40 -11.07 -7.61
C LYS A 78 -34.95 -11.35 -6.17
N LYS A 79 -34.72 -12.62 -5.80
CA LYS A 79 -34.09 -13.01 -4.54
C LYS A 79 -32.69 -12.43 -4.44
N ALA A 80 -31.85 -12.58 -5.47
CA ALA A 80 -30.49 -12.04 -5.46
C ALA A 80 -30.46 -10.50 -5.29
N VAL A 81 -31.34 -9.76 -6.00
CA VAL A 81 -31.47 -8.30 -5.83
C VAL A 81 -31.98 -7.95 -4.43
N TYR A 82 -33.01 -8.65 -3.93
CA TYR A 82 -33.61 -8.39 -2.63
C TYR A 82 -32.67 -8.73 -1.46
N ASP A 83 -31.94 -9.83 -1.54
CA ASP A 83 -30.98 -10.25 -0.53
C ASP A 83 -29.82 -9.26 -0.41
N ASN A 84 -29.40 -8.65 -1.53
CA ASN A 84 -28.42 -7.58 -1.50
C ASN A 84 -28.97 -6.30 -0.85
N GLN A 85 -30.21 -5.91 -1.19
CA GLN A 85 -30.91 -4.78 -0.53
C GLN A 85 -31.14 -5.04 0.97
N LEU A 86 -31.37 -6.28 1.38
CA LEU A 86 -31.58 -6.63 2.77
C LEU A 86 -30.26 -6.72 3.56
N ARG A 87 -29.13 -7.12 2.94
CA ARG A 87 -27.79 -6.99 3.53
C ARG A 87 -27.46 -5.51 3.75
N GLU A 88 -27.65 -4.69 2.73
CA GLU A 88 -27.49 -3.23 2.76
C GLU A 88 -28.29 -2.58 3.91
N LEU A 89 -29.58 -2.90 4.05
CA LEU A 89 -30.43 -2.37 5.13
C LEU A 89 -30.08 -2.90 6.54
N LEU A 90 -29.41 -4.04 6.65
CA LEU A 90 -28.92 -4.56 7.93
C LEU A 90 -27.57 -3.92 8.29
N ASP A 91 -26.70 -3.65 7.31
CA ASP A 91 -25.44 -2.90 7.50
C ASP A 91 -25.68 -1.40 7.80
N GLU A 92 -26.74 -0.80 7.24
CA GLU A 92 -27.18 0.57 7.59
C GLU A 92 -27.84 0.66 8.99
N GLY A 93 -28.16 -0.48 9.62
CA GLY A 93 -28.80 -0.56 10.93
C GLY A 93 -27.87 -0.37 12.14
N GLU A 94 -26.55 -0.59 11.99
CA GLU A 94 -25.56 -0.44 13.06
C GLU A 94 -24.43 0.54 12.71
N ILE A 95 -24.52 1.78 13.23
CA ILE A 95 -23.35 2.59 13.57
C ILE A 95 -23.59 3.34 14.90
N ASP A 96 -22.88 2.93 15.94
CA ASP A 96 -22.28 3.91 16.86
C ASP A 96 -20.89 3.42 17.31
N ILE A 97 -19.95 4.35 17.38
CA ILE A 97 -18.61 4.18 17.97
C ILE A 97 -18.42 5.34 18.93
N ASP A 98 -19.41 5.51 19.81
CA ASP A 98 -19.75 6.68 20.61
C ASP A 98 -19.38 8.00 19.89
N SER A 99 -20.19 8.39 18.91
CA SER A 99 -20.05 9.64 18.13
C SER A 99 -18.76 9.72 17.29
N VAL A 100 -18.22 8.55 16.87
CA VAL A 100 -16.90 8.40 16.20
C VAL A 100 -15.80 9.13 16.98
N ILE A 101 -15.85 9.01 18.31
CA ILE A 101 -14.99 9.70 19.28
C ILE A 101 -15.13 11.24 19.25
N ASP A 102 -16.39 11.68 19.16
CA ASP A 102 -16.90 13.02 19.51
C ASP A 102 -16.23 14.22 18.79
N ALA A 103 -16.30 14.18 17.45
CA ALA A 103 -16.13 15.33 16.57
C ALA A 103 -14.87 16.20 16.80
N LEU A 104 -13.69 15.57 16.76
CA LEU A 104 -12.38 16.19 16.52
C LEU A 104 -11.87 17.21 17.58
N GLY A 105 -12.46 17.28 18.77
CA GLY A 105 -11.84 17.97 19.93
C GLY A 105 -11.74 19.51 19.80
N THR A 106 -12.85 20.14 19.41
CA THR A 106 -13.00 21.58 19.08
C THR A 106 -12.27 22.63 19.95
N PRO A 107 -11.94 23.81 19.37
CA PRO A 107 -11.94 25.09 20.05
C PRO A 107 -13.26 25.85 19.80
N LYS A 108 -14.38 25.34 20.33
CA LYS A 108 -15.72 25.95 20.18
C LYS A 108 -15.87 27.20 21.05
N ASN A 109 -15.32 28.33 20.59
CA ASN A 109 -15.38 29.60 21.32
C ASN A 109 -16.77 30.26 21.24
N ILE A 110 -17.75 29.69 21.95
CA ILE A 110 -18.97 30.40 22.32
C ILE A 110 -18.64 31.23 23.58
N ALA A 111 -18.28 32.48 23.35
CA ALA A 111 -18.39 33.55 24.34
C ALA A 111 -19.48 34.53 23.88
N ALA A 112 -20.13 35.17 24.85
CA ALA A 112 -21.28 36.07 24.75
C ALA A 112 -21.22 37.08 23.57
N GLU A 113 -22.34 37.61 23.07
CA GLU A 113 -23.28 38.40 23.88
C GLU A 113 -24.74 37.92 23.92
N THR A 114 -25.48 38.47 24.90
CA THR A 114 -26.84 38.11 25.31
C THR A 114 -27.81 39.25 24.99
N SER A 115 -29.11 38.95 24.96
CA SER A 115 -30.24 39.86 24.65
C SER A 115 -30.45 40.11 23.14
N GLU A 116 -31.67 40.39 22.65
CA GLU A 116 -32.85 40.87 23.39
C GLU A 116 -34.22 40.39 22.83
N GLN A 117 -35.18 40.21 23.75
CA GLN A 117 -36.66 40.24 23.62
C GLN A 117 -37.38 39.56 22.43
N VAL A 118 -38.04 38.44 22.76
CA VAL A 118 -39.52 38.25 22.72
C VAL A 118 -40.35 39.14 21.78
N ALA A 119 -40.94 38.53 20.74
CA ALA A 119 -42.32 38.81 20.31
C ALA A 119 -42.89 37.60 19.55
N ALA A 120 -44.14 37.23 19.82
CA ALA A 120 -44.84 36.17 19.10
C ALA A 120 -46.15 36.69 18.52
N THR A 121 -46.43 36.41 17.25
CA THR A 121 -47.79 36.44 16.70
C THR A 121 -47.94 35.55 15.46
N HIS A 122 -49.03 34.78 15.48
CA HIS A 122 -49.91 34.41 14.37
C HIS A 122 -49.73 35.20 13.04
N ASN A 123 -49.95 34.62 11.85
CA ASN A 123 -51.14 33.84 11.53
C ASN A 123 -50.99 32.93 10.29
N ALA A 124 -52.01 32.11 10.00
CA ALA A 124 -52.04 31.18 8.86
C ALA A 124 -53.16 31.48 7.83
N SER A 125 -52.97 30.92 6.62
CA SER A 125 -54.00 30.50 5.64
C SER A 125 -55.03 31.49 5.08
N SER A 126 -54.95 31.73 3.75
CA SER A 126 -56.05 31.65 2.76
C SER A 126 -55.53 31.89 1.33
N VAL A 127 -56.08 31.44 0.20
CA VAL A 127 -56.78 30.21 -0.28
C VAL A 127 -57.57 30.57 -1.57
N LEU A 128 -57.19 29.95 -2.71
CA LEU A 128 -57.94 29.79 -4.01
C LEU A 128 -58.33 31.04 -4.86
N GLY A 129 -58.43 30.89 -6.20
CA GLY A 129 -58.82 32.01 -7.10
C GLY A 129 -58.95 31.85 -8.65
N ILE A 130 -58.54 30.74 -9.28
CA ILE A 130 -58.92 30.22 -10.64
C ILE A 130 -59.17 31.23 -11.84
N SER A 131 -58.17 31.33 -12.74
CA SER A 131 -58.26 31.29 -14.25
C SER A 131 -59.13 32.33 -15.05
N PRO A 132 -59.22 32.28 -16.41
CA PRO A 132 -58.14 32.53 -17.41
C PRO A 132 -58.54 33.46 -18.60
N THR A 133 -57.57 33.93 -19.42
CA THR A 133 -57.86 34.44 -20.81
C THR A 133 -56.65 34.38 -21.76
N VAL A 134 -56.89 34.18 -23.07
CA VAL A 134 -55.94 34.32 -24.20
C VAL A 134 -56.71 34.89 -25.42
N PRO A 135 -56.10 35.75 -26.27
CA PRO A 135 -56.24 35.56 -27.73
C PRO A 135 -54.97 35.90 -28.55
N VAL A 136 -55.03 35.67 -29.88
CA VAL A 136 -53.92 35.71 -30.87
C VAL A 136 -54.27 36.57 -32.09
N ALA A 137 -53.31 37.35 -32.64
CA ALA A 137 -53.21 37.85 -34.04
C ALA A 137 -52.06 38.90 -34.20
N SER A 138 -51.66 39.45 -35.37
CA SER A 138 -51.20 38.88 -36.66
C SER A 138 -50.90 40.00 -37.70
N THR A 139 -49.61 40.28 -38.02
CA THR A 139 -49.06 40.77 -39.34
C THR A 139 -49.62 42.07 -40.02
N PRO A 140 -49.16 42.57 -41.22
CA PRO A 140 -47.85 42.56 -41.94
C PRO A 140 -47.41 43.88 -42.73
N VAL A 141 -46.19 43.87 -43.35
CA VAL A 141 -45.68 44.59 -44.60
C VAL A 141 -45.61 46.15 -44.72
N PRO A 142 -45.01 46.81 -45.78
CA PRO A 142 -44.03 46.43 -46.86
C PRO A 142 -42.87 47.46 -47.20
N THR A 143 -42.06 47.14 -48.25
CA THR A 143 -41.37 48.06 -49.25
C THR A 143 -39.85 48.36 -49.03
N THR A 144 -38.80 47.74 -49.63
CA THR A 144 -38.36 47.40 -51.04
C THR A 144 -37.78 48.60 -51.85
N THR A 145 -36.79 48.59 -52.79
CA THR A 145 -35.78 47.67 -53.46
C THR A 145 -35.16 48.50 -54.67
N PRO A 146 -34.04 48.22 -55.44
CA PRO A 146 -33.02 47.14 -55.56
C PRO A 146 -31.55 47.66 -55.29
N ALA A 147 -30.39 47.50 -56.00
CA ALA A 147 -29.96 46.91 -57.31
C ALA A 147 -28.41 46.76 -57.52
N ALA A 148 -27.98 45.89 -58.47
CA ALA A 148 -26.75 45.87 -59.33
C ALA A 148 -25.31 45.87 -58.71
N GLN A 149 -24.25 45.25 -59.27
CA GLN A 149 -24.02 44.37 -60.46
C GLN A 149 -22.67 43.60 -60.30
N THR A 150 -22.48 42.47 -61.00
CA THR A 150 -21.20 41.72 -61.13
C THR A 150 -20.51 41.96 -62.49
N PRO A 151 -19.16 41.86 -62.58
CA PRO A 151 -18.58 40.67 -63.21
C PRO A 151 -17.20 40.20 -62.65
N SER A 152 -16.76 39.02 -63.10
CA SER A 152 -15.39 38.45 -62.99
C SER A 152 -14.65 38.65 -64.34
N PRO A 153 -13.38 38.21 -64.58
CA PRO A 153 -12.38 37.56 -63.70
C PRO A 153 -10.93 38.12 -63.81
N ALA A 154 -10.01 37.67 -62.95
CA ALA A 154 -8.58 37.39 -63.27
C ALA A 154 -7.80 36.88 -62.03
N ALA A 155 -6.74 36.10 -62.27
CA ALA A 155 -5.75 35.66 -61.26
C ALA A 155 -4.38 35.46 -61.95
N PRO A 156 -3.26 35.24 -61.23
CA PRO A 156 -2.96 35.53 -59.82
C PRO A 156 -1.72 36.47 -59.66
N ALA A 157 -1.60 37.18 -58.54
CA ALA A 157 -0.44 38.05 -58.27
C ALA A 157 0.10 37.98 -56.83
N THR A 158 1.31 37.39 -56.72
CA THR A 158 2.36 37.54 -55.70
C THR A 158 2.13 38.43 -54.46
N PRO A 159 2.37 37.92 -53.23
CA PRO A 159 2.48 38.77 -52.03
C PRO A 159 3.85 39.48 -51.95
N ARG A 160 3.82 40.82 -51.87
CA ARG A 160 4.85 41.64 -51.21
C ARG A 160 4.17 42.31 -50.02
N VAL A 161 4.43 41.95 -48.77
CA VAL A 161 5.71 42.11 -48.04
C VAL A 161 6.17 43.57 -48.04
N HIS A 162 5.62 44.34 -47.09
CA HIS A 162 6.42 45.38 -46.43
C HIS A 162 7.02 44.76 -45.16
N ALA A 163 8.35 44.72 -45.10
CA ALA A 163 9.08 44.02 -44.05
C ALA A 163 9.13 44.81 -42.74
N ARG A 164 8.98 44.13 -41.61
CA ARG A 164 9.37 44.64 -40.29
C ARG A 164 10.87 44.30 -40.09
N PRO A 165 11.72 45.26 -39.68
CA PRO A 165 13.18 45.07 -39.72
C PRO A 165 13.69 44.00 -38.75
N ILE A 166 14.72 43.26 -39.17
CA ILE A 166 15.24 42.06 -38.46
C ILE A 166 16.27 42.44 -37.39
N GLY A 167 15.93 42.19 -36.13
CA GLY A 167 16.84 42.32 -34.97
C GLY A 167 17.35 40.97 -34.46
N LYS A 168 18.44 40.47 -35.07
CA LYS A 168 19.38 39.41 -34.64
C LYS A 168 18.90 38.39 -33.57
N THR A 169 18.84 37.11 -33.96
CA THR A 169 18.51 35.98 -33.07
C THR A 169 19.51 35.76 -31.92
N PRO A 170 19.05 35.46 -30.69
CA PRO A 170 19.90 34.90 -29.65
C PRO A 170 20.14 33.40 -29.91
N ARG A 171 21.37 33.04 -30.30
CA ARG A 171 21.85 31.65 -30.22
C ARG A 171 21.85 31.17 -28.75
N ARG A 172 21.57 29.88 -28.56
CA ARG A 172 21.80 29.03 -27.35
C ARG A 172 22.45 29.74 -26.13
N LYS A 173 21.81 29.59 -24.97
CA LYS A 173 22.48 28.99 -23.78
C LYS A 173 21.45 28.43 -22.79
N ARG A 174 21.76 27.28 -22.18
CA ARG A 174 21.02 26.73 -21.03
C ARG A 174 21.35 27.61 -19.82
N LEU A 175 20.38 28.32 -19.23
CA LEU A 175 20.62 29.05 -17.97
C LEU A 175 19.33 29.32 -17.16
N SER A 176 18.80 28.28 -16.50
CA SER A 176 17.80 28.44 -15.44
C SER A 176 17.90 27.35 -14.33
N LEU A 177 19.03 26.64 -14.26
CA LEU A 177 19.25 25.53 -13.31
C LEU A 177 20.61 25.61 -12.59
N LEU A 178 21.21 26.81 -12.53
CA LEU A 178 22.52 27.03 -11.87
C LEU A 178 22.51 28.10 -10.77
N TRP A 179 21.41 28.87 -10.61
CA TRP A 179 21.30 29.85 -9.52
C TRP A 179 21.15 29.18 -8.14
N ALA A 180 20.41 28.06 -8.05
CA ALA A 180 20.25 27.31 -6.82
C ALA A 180 21.52 26.60 -6.34
N ILE A 181 22.39 26.17 -7.27
CA ILE A 181 23.57 25.33 -6.97
C ILE A 181 24.80 26.18 -6.59
N GLY A 182 24.88 27.44 -7.04
CA GLY A 182 25.99 28.32 -6.68
C GLY A 182 25.76 29.13 -5.39
N ILE A 183 24.60 29.77 -5.25
CA ILE A 183 24.40 30.84 -4.26
C ILE A 183 24.18 30.27 -2.85
N PHE A 184 23.41 29.20 -2.69
CA PHE A 184 23.17 28.60 -1.37
C PHE A 184 24.46 28.08 -0.69
N PRO A 185 25.31 27.25 -1.33
CA PRO A 185 26.57 26.85 -0.70
C PRO A 185 27.54 28.02 -0.55
N ALA A 186 27.55 29.02 -1.43
CA ALA A 186 28.35 30.23 -1.25
C ALA A 186 27.92 31.04 0.00
N LEU A 187 26.62 31.14 0.27
CA LEU A 187 26.09 31.78 1.48
C LEU A 187 26.36 30.96 2.75
N ILE A 188 26.33 29.63 2.69
CA ILE A 188 26.72 28.75 3.80
C ILE A 188 28.22 28.90 4.10
N VAL A 189 29.08 28.90 3.08
CA VAL A 189 30.52 29.14 3.22
C VAL A 189 30.78 30.55 3.75
N LEU A 190 30.09 31.58 3.26
CA LEU A 190 30.22 32.95 3.74
C LEU A 190 29.76 33.09 5.20
N GLY A 191 28.66 32.46 5.60
CA GLY A 191 28.19 32.40 6.98
C GLY A 191 29.21 31.70 7.89
N TYR A 192 29.77 30.57 7.46
CA TYR A 192 30.83 29.87 8.17
C TYR A 192 32.11 30.72 8.30
N LEU A 193 32.46 31.50 7.27
CA LEU A 193 33.58 32.44 7.28
C LEU A 193 33.35 33.60 8.26
N ILE A 194 32.16 34.20 8.25
CA ILE A 194 31.78 35.26 9.19
C ILE A 194 31.82 34.74 10.64
N VAL A 195 31.27 33.55 10.90
CA VAL A 195 31.35 32.90 12.22
C VAL A 195 32.80 32.65 12.61
N SER A 196 33.60 32.03 11.75
CA SER A 196 35.01 31.67 12.04
C SER A 196 35.92 32.87 12.26
N ILE A 197 35.64 34.00 11.59
CA ILE A 197 36.29 35.29 11.85
C ILE A 197 35.84 35.86 13.20
N SER A 198 34.53 35.83 13.49
CA SER A 198 33.99 36.36 14.75
C SER A 198 34.45 35.57 16.00
N THR A 199 34.75 34.27 15.83
CA THR A 199 35.31 33.41 16.89
C THR A 199 36.85 33.34 16.86
N GLY A 200 37.51 34.11 16.00
CA GLY A 200 38.96 34.27 15.97
C GLY A 200 39.77 33.02 15.58
N ASN A 201 39.14 32.00 15.00
CA ASN A 201 39.68 30.63 14.97
C ASN A 201 40.14 30.17 13.58
N LEU A 202 40.60 31.11 12.73
CA LEU A 202 40.90 30.89 11.31
C LEU A 202 42.41 30.96 10.99
N HIS A 203 43.15 29.89 11.30
CA HIS A 203 44.54 29.74 10.86
C HIS A 203 44.61 29.24 9.39
N LEU A 204 45.25 30.03 8.52
CA LEU A 204 45.47 29.69 7.11
C LEU A 204 46.96 29.52 6.82
N ASP A 205 47.34 28.42 6.17
CA ASP A 205 48.72 28.10 5.79
C ASP A 205 49.25 29.11 4.75
N PRO A 206 50.24 29.97 5.09
CA PRO A 206 50.68 31.05 4.22
C PRO A 206 51.34 30.54 2.92
N ASN A 207 51.87 29.31 2.92
CA ASN A 207 52.47 28.72 1.72
C ASN A 207 51.42 28.44 0.63
N LYS A 208 50.21 28.05 1.02
CA LYS A 208 49.07 27.85 0.11
C LYS A 208 48.49 29.18 -0.39
N LEU A 209 48.51 30.22 0.45
CA LEU A 209 48.08 31.56 0.04
C LEU A 209 48.99 32.17 -1.04
N GLN A 210 50.31 31.93 -0.96
CA GLN A 210 51.26 32.37 -1.99
C GLN A 210 51.09 31.58 -3.31
N GLN A 211 50.81 30.27 -3.26
CA GLN A 211 50.48 29.49 -4.45
C GLN A 211 49.18 29.95 -5.15
N LEU A 212 48.28 30.64 -4.43
CA LEU A 212 47.08 31.27 -4.96
C LEU A 212 47.30 32.72 -5.44
N GLY A 213 48.54 33.19 -5.47
CA GLY A 213 48.92 34.47 -6.09
C GLY A 213 48.89 35.70 -5.18
N LEU A 214 48.72 35.54 -3.86
CA LEU A 214 48.90 36.64 -2.91
C LEU A 214 50.39 36.93 -2.69
N SER A 215 50.76 38.20 -2.49
CA SER A 215 52.15 38.55 -2.15
C SER A 215 52.52 38.10 -0.74
N ALA A 216 53.82 37.95 -0.46
CA ALA A 216 54.32 37.57 0.86
C ALA A 216 53.81 38.51 1.97
N ASP A 217 53.81 39.83 1.73
CA ASP A 217 53.34 40.86 2.67
C ASP A 217 51.81 40.83 2.91
N GLN A 218 51.05 40.16 2.04
CA GLN A 218 49.62 39.93 2.20
C GLN A 218 49.36 38.62 2.95
N ALA A 219 50.08 37.54 2.61
CA ALA A 219 49.98 36.26 3.30
C ALA A 219 50.42 36.35 4.77
N ALA A 220 51.49 37.11 5.07
CA ALA A 220 52.02 37.29 6.42
C ALA A 220 51.01 37.89 7.42
N LYS A 221 49.98 38.62 6.95
CA LYS A 221 48.96 39.24 7.81
C LYS A 221 47.93 38.25 8.37
N PHE A 222 47.94 37.01 7.90
CA PHE A 222 47.12 35.91 8.41
C PHE A 222 47.92 34.92 9.27
N SER A 223 49.23 35.17 9.45
CA SER A 223 50.11 34.44 10.36
C SER A 223 50.09 35.13 11.74
N GLY A 224 49.23 34.67 12.65
CA GLY A 224 49.20 35.19 14.02
C GLY A 224 50.32 34.64 14.89
N ASP A 225 51.23 35.52 15.34
CA ASP A 225 52.13 35.28 16.48
C ASP A 225 52.52 36.62 17.14
N ALA A 226 52.80 36.60 18.45
CA ALA A 226 53.11 37.79 19.24
C ALA A 226 53.82 37.50 20.60
N GLY A 227 55.11 37.15 20.58
CA GLY A 227 56.00 37.36 21.75
C GLY A 227 57.06 36.29 22.01
N GLY A 228 58.32 36.58 21.65
CA GLY A 228 59.51 35.79 22.04
C GLY A 228 60.12 36.21 23.39
N PRO A 229 61.46 36.20 23.60
CA PRO A 229 62.56 36.15 22.60
C PRO A 229 63.63 35.05 22.82
N ALA A 230 64.60 34.98 21.89
CA ALA A 230 66.04 34.61 21.96
C ALA A 230 66.57 33.61 23.03
N GLU A 231 67.61 32.80 22.80
CA GLU A 231 68.74 32.88 21.85
C GLU A 231 69.45 31.52 21.66
N ALA A 232 70.40 31.44 20.72
CA ALA A 232 71.57 30.51 20.70
C ALA A 232 71.41 28.97 20.61
N ASP A 233 71.45 28.49 19.35
CA ASP A 233 72.55 27.66 18.79
C ASP A 233 72.49 26.11 18.64
N ALA A 234 73.16 25.66 17.57
CA ALA A 234 73.86 24.38 17.30
C ALA A 234 73.15 23.00 17.32
N SER A 235 72.62 22.61 16.14
CA SER A 235 73.09 21.42 15.37
C SER A 235 72.91 19.97 15.93
N PRO A 236 73.23 18.87 15.21
CA PRO A 236 72.18 17.85 14.94
C PRO A 236 72.58 16.37 15.11
N ALA A 237 71.72 15.49 14.59
CA ALA A 237 71.96 14.13 14.06
C ALA A 237 71.76 12.90 14.98
N THR A 238 70.73 12.12 14.62
CA THR A 238 70.62 10.65 14.51
C THR A 238 71.34 9.67 15.46
N ALA A 239 70.58 8.60 15.80
CA ALA A 239 71.01 7.35 16.47
C ALA A 239 71.32 7.51 17.98
N GLU A 240 71.25 6.47 18.82
CA GLU A 240 70.97 5.04 18.62
C GLU A 240 70.37 4.43 19.93
N THR A 241 69.88 3.18 19.90
CA THR A 241 69.57 2.31 21.09
C THR A 241 68.59 2.85 22.17
N ALA A 242 67.44 2.24 22.46
CA ALA A 242 67.17 0.91 23.04
C ALA A 242 67.15 0.84 24.60
N ASP A 243 65.93 0.61 25.11
CA ASP A 243 65.55 -0.17 26.31
C ASP A 243 65.60 0.44 27.74
N ALA A 244 64.77 -0.19 28.60
CA ALA A 244 64.86 -0.34 30.05
C ALA A 244 64.70 0.87 31.03
N SER A 245 63.44 1.11 31.39
CA SER A 245 62.91 0.89 32.76
C SER A 245 63.10 1.91 33.91
N ALA A 246 61.98 2.08 34.66
CA ALA A 246 61.88 2.55 36.05
C ALA A 246 62.17 4.06 36.34
N ALA A 247 61.75 4.64 37.48
CA ALA A 247 61.16 4.07 38.68
C ALA A 247 60.20 5.03 39.44
N ALA A 248 59.35 4.44 40.32
CA ALA A 248 58.76 5.05 41.53
C ALA A 248 57.74 6.21 41.34
N THR A 249 56.67 6.39 42.15
CA THR A 249 56.12 5.68 43.34
C THR A 249 54.58 5.97 43.43
N LYS A 250 53.76 5.72 44.47
CA LYS A 250 53.95 5.46 45.92
C LYS A 250 52.77 4.67 46.56
N ALA A 251 52.74 4.69 47.89
CA ALA A 251 51.78 4.17 48.86
C ALA A 251 50.35 4.80 48.80
N THR A 252 49.31 4.35 49.54
CA THR A 252 49.29 3.57 50.81
C THR A 252 47.99 2.75 51.03
N ALA A 253 47.98 1.90 52.07
CA ALA A 253 46.90 1.03 52.60
C ALA A 253 45.65 1.78 53.14
N SER A 254 44.57 1.18 53.66
CA SER A 254 44.28 -0.22 54.12
C SER A 254 42.78 -0.60 53.87
N VAL A 255 41.98 -1.46 54.53
CA VAL A 255 41.94 -2.14 55.86
C VAL A 255 41.24 -3.52 55.73
N ARG A 256 41.30 -4.39 56.76
CA ARG A 256 40.49 -5.64 56.95
C ARG A 256 40.18 -5.83 58.45
N PRO A 257 39.04 -6.42 58.89
CA PRO A 257 39.05 -7.86 59.28
C PRO A 257 37.71 -8.63 59.06
N ALA A 258 37.70 -9.92 59.42
CA ALA A 258 36.54 -10.82 59.63
C ALA A 258 36.67 -11.40 61.08
N PRO A 259 36.27 -12.63 61.52
CA PRO A 259 35.42 -13.75 61.00
C PRO A 259 34.41 -14.21 62.12
N PRO A 260 34.17 -15.50 62.54
CA PRO A 260 34.21 -16.85 61.93
C PRO A 260 33.03 -17.85 62.26
N GLU A 261 33.08 -19.08 61.72
CA GLU A 261 32.68 -20.41 62.30
C GLU A 261 31.21 -20.73 62.71
N SER A 262 30.71 -21.99 62.86
CA SER A 262 30.96 -23.38 62.35
C SER A 262 29.89 -24.35 62.99
N ASP A 263 29.66 -25.66 62.73
CA ASP A 263 30.09 -26.71 61.76
C ASP A 263 29.09 -27.93 61.75
N HIS A 264 29.41 -29.04 61.06
CA HIS A 264 28.88 -30.43 61.17
C HIS A 264 27.42 -30.75 60.70
N ALA A 265 26.97 -32.00 60.44
CA ALA A 265 27.44 -33.21 59.71
C ALA A 265 26.29 -34.31 59.76
N ILE A 266 26.03 -35.26 58.83
CA ILE A 266 26.60 -36.63 58.63
C ILE A 266 25.70 -37.44 57.62
N ALA A 267 26.27 -38.40 56.83
CA ALA A 267 25.65 -39.52 56.04
C ALA A 267 24.66 -39.19 54.86
N ALA A 268 24.72 -39.75 53.63
CA ALA A 268 24.92 -41.11 53.04
C ALA A 268 23.58 -41.90 52.83
N VAL A 269 23.29 -42.64 51.74
CA VAL A 269 24.02 -43.73 51.02
C VAL A 269 23.56 -43.87 49.52
N SER A 270 24.34 -44.57 48.67
CA SER A 270 24.10 -44.99 47.25
C SER A 270 24.22 -46.54 47.12
N PRO A 271 23.82 -47.28 46.03
CA PRO A 271 24.14 -47.01 44.60
C PRO A 271 23.15 -47.58 43.52
N ALA A 272 23.60 -47.62 42.23
CA ALA A 272 22.98 -48.32 41.08
C ALA A 272 23.58 -49.74 40.84
N PRO A 273 23.27 -50.53 39.76
CA PRO A 273 23.67 -50.25 38.36
C PRO A 273 22.73 -50.79 37.22
N ALA A 274 23.16 -50.69 35.96
CA ALA A 274 22.51 -51.25 34.74
C ALA A 274 23.16 -52.58 34.26
N PRO A 275 22.69 -53.22 33.16
CA PRO A 275 23.34 -53.04 31.84
C PRO A 275 22.42 -53.17 30.60
N ARG A 276 22.99 -53.13 29.37
CA ARG A 276 22.33 -53.32 28.04
C ARG A 276 23.19 -54.16 27.08
N PRO A 277 22.57 -55.02 26.25
CA PRO A 277 22.93 -55.21 24.81
C PRO A 277 21.67 -55.48 23.92
N SER A 278 21.71 -55.68 22.59
CA SER A 278 22.46 -55.05 21.48
C SER A 278 21.92 -55.47 20.09
N ASP A 279 21.95 -54.53 19.14
CA ASP A 279 22.13 -54.68 17.66
C ASP A 279 21.18 -55.46 16.72
N ALA A 280 21.31 -55.07 15.42
CA ALA A 280 20.96 -55.76 14.16
C ALA A 280 19.55 -55.62 13.53
N SER A 281 19.45 -54.76 12.51
CA SER A 281 18.54 -54.90 11.35
C SER A 281 19.19 -55.82 10.28
N PRO A 282 18.43 -56.45 9.35
CA PRO A 282 18.02 -55.74 8.14
C PRO A 282 16.63 -56.10 7.57
N ASN A 283 16.13 -55.26 6.65
CA ASN A 283 14.97 -55.50 5.76
C ASN A 283 15.49 -55.98 4.39
N PRO A 284 14.72 -56.73 3.56
CA PRO A 284 13.93 -56.04 2.51
C PRO A 284 12.66 -56.75 1.93
N THR A 285 11.85 -55.95 1.22
CA THR A 285 10.96 -56.30 0.06
C THR A 285 9.80 -57.32 0.19
N SER A 286 8.56 -56.79 0.25
CA SER A 286 7.42 -56.82 -0.73
C SER A 286 7.18 -58.04 -1.68
N PRO A 287 5.99 -58.24 -2.34
CA PRO A 287 4.78 -57.37 -2.40
C PRO A 287 3.36 -58.08 -2.47
N THR A 288 2.29 -57.26 -2.60
CA THR A 288 1.03 -57.48 -3.40
C THR A 288 -0.15 -58.37 -2.93
N SER A 289 -1.36 -57.78 -2.99
CA SER A 289 -2.74 -58.36 -3.07
C SER A 289 -3.34 -59.14 -1.87
N SER A 290 -4.65 -59.09 -1.57
CA SER A 290 -5.76 -58.24 -2.10
C SER A 290 -7.00 -58.21 -1.16
N LEU A 291 -7.86 -57.18 -1.35
CA LEU A 291 -9.22 -56.96 -0.78
C LEU A 291 -10.26 -58.04 -1.21
N PRO A 292 -11.55 -58.08 -0.73
CA PRO A 292 -12.34 -57.01 -0.08
C PRO A 292 -13.36 -57.37 1.07
N THR A 293 -14.06 -56.33 1.58
CA THR A 293 -15.44 -56.30 2.15
C THR A 293 -15.75 -56.81 3.58
N ALA A 294 -16.31 -55.93 4.44
CA ALA A 294 -17.17 -56.25 5.61
C ALA A 294 -17.95 -55.01 6.15
N ALA A 295 -19.14 -55.21 6.76
CA ALA A 295 -19.96 -54.22 7.51
C ALA A 295 -21.15 -54.92 8.24
N PRO A 296 -21.93 -54.30 9.16
CA PRO A 296 -21.63 -53.25 10.17
C PRO A 296 -21.68 -53.85 11.61
N PRO A 297 -22.76 -53.92 12.47
CA PRO A 297 -24.08 -53.25 12.55
C PRO A 297 -24.31 -52.27 13.78
N PRO A 298 -24.86 -52.59 14.99
CA PRO A 298 -25.61 -51.60 15.81
C PRO A 298 -25.13 -51.36 17.28
N GLY A 299 -25.72 -50.37 17.99
CA GLY A 299 -25.38 -50.03 19.39
C GLY A 299 -26.56 -49.54 20.28
N MET A 300 -26.29 -49.18 21.56
CA MET A 300 -27.28 -48.61 22.51
C MET A 300 -26.66 -47.75 23.66
N PHE A 301 -27.23 -46.55 23.87
CA PHE A 301 -27.41 -45.74 25.11
C PHE A 301 -26.27 -45.39 26.12
N THR A 302 -25.85 -44.11 26.09
CA THR A 302 -25.64 -43.15 27.24
C THR A 302 -24.50 -43.39 28.27
N PRO A 303 -24.07 -42.37 29.09
CA PRO A 303 -24.51 -40.96 29.21
C PRO A 303 -23.41 -39.91 28.90
N ALA A 304 -23.62 -38.65 29.28
CA ALA A 304 -22.82 -37.49 28.86
C ALA A 304 -21.61 -37.14 29.75
N VAL A 305 -20.51 -36.74 29.10
CA VAL A 305 -19.45 -35.82 29.61
C VAL A 305 -18.97 -34.98 28.41
N THR A 306 -18.72 -33.68 28.60
CA THR A 306 -18.18 -32.77 27.56
C THR A 306 -16.65 -32.83 27.47
N PRO A 307 -16.07 -32.94 26.26
CA PRO A 307 -14.70 -32.50 25.98
C PRO A 307 -14.67 -31.01 25.56
N PRO A 308 -13.56 -30.29 25.75
CA PRO A 308 -13.45 -28.88 25.35
C PRO A 308 -13.27 -28.72 23.83
N VAL A 309 -13.95 -27.73 23.25
CA VAL A 309 -13.68 -27.28 21.88
C VAL A 309 -12.40 -26.44 21.89
N SER A 310 -11.39 -26.88 21.13
CA SER A 310 -10.36 -25.99 20.59
C SER A 310 -10.70 -25.74 19.12
N PRO A 311 -10.69 -24.48 18.63
CA PRO A 311 -11.05 -24.20 17.24
C PRO A 311 -10.03 -24.81 16.28
N SER A 312 -10.49 -25.66 15.37
CA SER A 312 -9.64 -26.24 14.32
C SER A 312 -9.42 -25.20 13.21
N LEU A 313 -8.18 -24.70 13.11
CA LEU A 313 -7.79 -23.60 12.22
C LEU A 313 -7.56 -24.11 10.78
N ALA A 314 -8.61 -24.68 10.17
CA ALA A 314 -8.46 -25.57 9.03
C ALA A 314 -9.63 -25.62 8.02
N GLU A 315 -10.27 -24.49 7.68
CA GLU A 315 -11.10 -24.43 6.45
C GLU A 315 -11.14 -23.04 5.77
N TYR A 316 -9.96 -22.47 5.51
CA TYR A 316 -9.79 -21.36 4.56
C TYR A 316 -8.93 -21.79 3.36
N VAL A 317 -9.59 -22.40 2.37
CA VAL A 317 -9.00 -22.68 1.04
C VAL A 317 -9.95 -22.20 -0.05
N THR A 318 -10.01 -20.88 -0.23
CA THR A 318 -10.47 -20.28 -1.50
C THR A 318 -9.26 -20.04 -2.41
N PRO A 319 -9.38 -20.29 -3.73
CA PRO A 319 -8.33 -19.94 -4.69
C PRO A 319 -8.24 -18.41 -4.84
N ALA A 320 -7.12 -17.93 -5.39
CA ALA A 320 -6.79 -16.50 -5.49
C ALA A 320 -7.93 -15.64 -6.04
N GLY A 321 -8.55 -14.85 -5.16
CA GLY A 321 -9.70 -14.00 -5.41
C GLY A 321 -10.10 -13.26 -4.12
N LYS A 322 -10.91 -12.20 -4.28
CA LYS A 322 -11.35 -11.31 -3.19
C LYS A 322 -12.09 -12.09 -2.08
N HIS A 323 -11.99 -11.65 -0.83
CA HIS A 323 -12.72 -12.23 0.31
C HIS A 323 -14.22 -11.87 0.26
N PRO A 324 -15.14 -12.65 0.84
CA PRO A 324 -16.51 -12.17 1.09
C PRO A 324 -16.48 -10.99 2.08
N ILE A 325 -17.49 -10.12 2.03
CA ILE A 325 -17.69 -9.07 3.05
C ILE A 325 -17.95 -9.77 4.40
N PRO A 326 -17.23 -9.41 5.49
CA PRO A 326 -17.49 -9.95 6.83
C PRO A 326 -18.89 -9.59 7.36
N SER A 327 -19.43 -10.34 8.33
CA SER A 327 -20.73 -10.01 8.92
C SER A 327 -20.66 -8.75 9.80
N ALA A 328 -21.77 -7.99 9.88
CA ALA A 328 -21.90 -6.79 10.72
C ALA A 328 -21.34 -6.99 12.14
N ASP A 329 -21.80 -8.01 12.87
CA ASP A 329 -21.32 -8.39 14.21
C ASP A 329 -19.78 -8.49 14.28
N SER A 330 -19.17 -9.12 13.27
CA SER A 330 -17.72 -9.32 13.21
C SER A 330 -16.98 -8.02 12.91
N ILE A 331 -17.53 -7.15 12.06
CA ILE A 331 -16.99 -5.83 11.78
C ILE A 331 -17.10 -4.96 13.03
N THR A 332 -18.24 -4.93 13.71
CA THR A 332 -18.46 -4.19 14.96
C THR A 332 -17.47 -4.62 16.06
N ALA A 333 -17.28 -5.92 16.28
CA ALA A 333 -16.29 -6.45 17.23
C ALA A 333 -14.84 -6.09 16.86
N LYS A 334 -14.49 -6.12 15.56
CA LYS A 334 -13.15 -5.74 15.08
C LYS A 334 -12.93 -4.24 15.12
N MET A 335 -13.94 -3.40 14.85
CA MET A 335 -13.88 -1.95 14.98
C MET A 335 -13.63 -1.53 16.44
N GLN A 336 -14.22 -2.21 17.43
CA GLN A 336 -13.85 -1.99 18.83
C GLN A 336 -12.38 -2.37 19.11
N THR A 337 -11.87 -3.45 18.50
CA THR A 337 -10.45 -3.81 18.61
C THR A 337 -9.53 -2.74 18.00
N VAL A 338 -9.91 -2.18 16.84
CA VAL A 338 -9.20 -1.04 16.23
C VAL A 338 -9.27 0.21 17.12
N ARG A 339 -10.42 0.49 17.74
CA ARG A 339 -10.56 1.59 18.70
C ARG A 339 -9.59 1.41 19.88
N ASP A 340 -9.56 0.24 20.51
CA ASP A 340 -8.71 -0.04 21.67
C ASP A 340 -7.21 0.09 21.35
N LEU A 341 -6.81 -0.20 20.10
CA LEU A 341 -5.43 -0.05 19.63
C LEU A 341 -5.04 1.41 19.37
N TYR A 342 -5.84 2.17 18.60
CA TYR A 342 -5.42 3.46 18.03
C TYR A 342 -6.04 4.69 18.69
N GLN A 343 -7.11 4.58 19.50
CA GLN A 343 -7.79 5.74 20.12
C GLN A 343 -6.81 6.62 20.92
N ALA A 344 -5.84 6.00 21.62
CA ALA A 344 -4.86 6.73 22.42
C ALA A 344 -3.91 7.57 21.57
N GLU A 345 -3.53 7.10 20.38
CA GLU A 345 -2.64 7.83 19.46
C GLU A 345 -3.43 8.93 18.73
N TYR A 346 -4.65 8.60 18.28
CA TYR A 346 -5.56 9.54 17.64
C TYR A 346 -5.92 10.75 18.53
N LEU A 347 -6.21 10.53 19.81
CA LEU A 347 -6.49 11.63 20.76
C LEU A 347 -5.26 12.46 21.13
N GLN A 348 -4.04 11.98 20.84
CA GLN A 348 -2.80 12.77 20.96
C GLN A 348 -2.51 13.59 19.69
N ALA A 349 -3.05 13.19 18.54
CA ALA A 349 -2.86 13.84 17.24
C ALA A 349 -3.69 15.12 17.11
N LYS A 350 -3.06 16.28 17.36
CA LYS A 350 -3.73 17.60 17.40
C LYS A 350 -3.74 18.31 16.05
N GLN A 351 -2.80 18.01 15.17
CA GLN A 351 -2.71 18.56 13.81
C GLN A 351 -3.33 17.61 12.78
N ARG A 352 -3.80 18.17 11.65
CA ARG A 352 -4.41 17.39 10.55
C ARG A 352 -3.48 16.29 10.07
N GLU A 353 -2.22 16.67 9.84
CA GLU A 353 -1.13 15.82 9.39
C GLU A 353 -0.82 14.68 10.38
N GLN A 354 -1.12 14.87 11.67
CA GLN A 354 -0.93 13.84 12.70
C GLN A 354 -2.09 12.85 12.73
N ARG A 355 -3.33 13.27 12.47
CA ARG A 355 -4.49 12.37 12.39
C ARG A 355 -4.50 11.57 11.10
N ILE A 356 -4.12 12.18 9.98
CA ILE A 356 -3.82 11.50 8.71
C ILE A 356 -2.75 10.41 8.93
N ALA A 357 -1.64 10.71 9.61
CA ALA A 357 -0.61 9.71 9.89
C ALA A 357 -1.08 8.51 10.74
N VAL A 358 -2.10 8.68 11.60
CA VAL A 358 -2.72 7.55 12.33
C VAL A 358 -3.60 6.71 11.40
N ALA A 359 -4.32 7.32 10.45
CA ALA A 359 -5.05 6.59 9.42
C ALA A 359 -4.11 5.86 8.44
N ASP A 360 -2.97 6.47 8.08
CA ASP A 360 -1.91 5.83 7.29
C ASP A 360 -1.36 4.58 8.01
N GLN A 361 -1.15 4.66 9.32
CA GLN A 361 -0.72 3.53 10.16
C GLN A 361 -1.78 2.42 10.22
N MET A 362 -3.07 2.76 10.29
CA MET A 362 -4.16 1.77 10.18
C MET A 362 -4.17 1.10 8.81
N ARG A 363 -3.95 1.85 7.73
CA ARG A 363 -3.88 1.34 6.36
C ARG A 363 -2.70 0.41 6.13
N GLU A 364 -1.49 0.81 6.56
CA GLU A 364 -0.29 -0.04 6.50
C GLU A 364 -0.50 -1.33 7.31
N THR A 365 -1.11 -1.23 8.50
CA THR A 365 -1.47 -2.41 9.32
C THR A 365 -2.49 -3.31 8.61
N ALA A 366 -3.47 -2.75 7.89
CA ALA A 366 -4.44 -3.50 7.11
C ALA A 366 -3.78 -4.27 5.95
N ASP A 367 -2.75 -3.69 5.32
CA ASP A 367 -1.98 -4.34 4.25
C ASP A 367 -1.01 -5.41 4.74
N GLU A 368 -0.58 -5.36 6.01
CA GLU A 368 0.13 -6.46 6.68
C GLU A 368 -0.81 -7.59 7.15
N THR A 369 -2.02 -7.24 7.61
CA THR A 369 -2.97 -8.14 8.29
C THR A 369 -3.80 -8.98 7.31
N ARG A 370 -3.12 -9.67 6.38
CA ARG A 370 -3.73 -10.43 5.25
C ARG A 370 -4.44 -11.72 5.66
N ASN A 371 -4.31 -12.14 6.91
CA ASN A 371 -4.84 -13.39 7.46
C ASN A 371 -6.02 -13.18 8.44
N ASP A 372 -6.53 -11.97 8.54
CA ASP A 372 -7.67 -11.57 9.37
C ASP A 372 -8.53 -10.58 8.54
N PRO A 373 -9.34 -11.08 7.58
CA PRO A 373 -10.11 -10.23 6.67
C PRO A 373 -11.13 -9.35 7.41
N GLU A 374 -11.65 -9.80 8.55
CA GLU A 374 -12.56 -9.03 9.40
C GLU A 374 -11.84 -7.84 10.06
N GLY A 375 -10.62 -8.06 10.57
CA GLY A 375 -9.74 -7.00 11.07
C GLY A 375 -9.29 -6.03 9.98
N ARG A 376 -8.96 -6.54 8.79
CA ARG A 376 -8.58 -5.73 7.62
C ARG A 376 -9.73 -4.82 7.16
N PHE A 377 -10.96 -5.34 7.11
CA PHE A 377 -12.14 -4.54 6.77
C PHE A 377 -12.40 -3.44 7.80
N ALA A 378 -12.31 -3.76 9.10
CA ALA A 378 -12.48 -2.78 10.18
C ALA A 378 -11.41 -1.68 10.17
N LEU A 379 -10.14 -2.03 9.94
CA LEU A 379 -9.04 -1.05 9.82
C LEU A 379 -9.28 -0.08 8.67
N TYR A 380 -9.63 -0.59 7.48
CA TYR A 380 -9.98 0.27 6.34
C TYR A 380 -11.20 1.15 6.62
N ARG A 381 -12.29 0.59 7.19
CA ARG A 381 -13.49 1.38 7.54
C ARG A 381 -13.15 2.53 8.48
N VAL A 382 -12.40 2.30 9.55
CA VAL A 382 -12.01 3.36 10.51
C VAL A 382 -11.03 4.37 9.90
N ALA A 383 -10.04 3.92 9.12
CA ALA A 383 -9.11 4.82 8.43
C ALA A 383 -9.84 5.76 7.46
N ARG A 384 -10.81 5.25 6.70
CA ARG A 384 -11.66 6.03 5.79
C ARG A 384 -12.37 7.18 6.51
N GLU A 385 -13.07 6.90 7.62
CA GLU A 385 -13.79 7.95 8.36
C GLU A 385 -12.86 9.05 8.88
N ILE A 386 -11.62 8.71 9.26
CA ILE A 386 -10.60 9.71 9.63
C ILE A 386 -10.20 10.58 8.44
N TYR A 387 -9.95 9.98 7.27
CA TYR A 387 -9.64 10.74 6.04
C TYR A 387 -10.82 11.65 5.63
N ILE A 388 -12.09 11.21 5.77
CA ILE A 388 -13.28 12.04 5.54
C ILE A 388 -13.29 13.24 6.51
N GLY A 389 -13.11 12.99 7.81
CA GLY A 389 -13.09 14.03 8.85
C GLY A 389 -12.02 15.09 8.63
N GLU A 390 -10.83 14.68 8.15
CA GLU A 390 -9.74 15.59 7.78
C GLU A 390 -9.85 16.15 6.35
N SER A 391 -10.95 15.91 5.64
CA SER A 391 -11.18 16.34 4.24
C SER A 391 -10.07 15.91 3.27
N ASP A 392 -9.56 14.69 3.44
CA ASP A 392 -8.51 14.08 2.62
C ASP A 392 -9.09 13.05 1.64
N PHE A 393 -9.93 13.54 0.72
CA PHE A 393 -10.78 12.70 -0.13
C PHE A 393 -10.01 11.73 -1.04
N ALA A 394 -8.78 12.06 -1.45
CA ALA A 394 -7.93 11.16 -2.23
C ALA A 394 -7.64 9.86 -1.46
N SER A 395 -7.18 9.98 -0.22
CA SER A 395 -6.90 8.84 0.68
C SER A 395 -8.18 8.10 1.07
N ALA A 396 -9.30 8.81 1.24
CA ALA A 396 -10.60 8.18 1.47
C ALA A 396 -11.09 7.34 0.27
N PHE A 397 -10.85 7.79 -0.97
CA PHE A 397 -11.14 7.03 -2.19
C PHE A 397 -10.15 5.88 -2.42
N GLU A 398 -8.86 6.07 -2.12
CA GLU A 398 -7.85 4.99 -2.13
C GLU A 398 -8.29 3.81 -1.24
N ILE A 399 -8.83 4.09 -0.05
CA ILE A 399 -9.39 3.07 0.84
C ILE A 399 -10.61 2.34 0.23
N VAL A 400 -11.46 3.02 -0.54
CA VAL A 400 -12.59 2.36 -1.25
C VAL A 400 -12.07 1.45 -2.36
N ASP A 401 -11.08 1.90 -3.13
CA ASP A 401 -10.46 1.10 -4.18
C ASP A 401 -9.65 -0.08 -3.59
N LEU A 402 -9.07 0.05 -2.39
CA LEU A 402 -8.42 -1.04 -1.63
C LEU A 402 -9.43 -2.01 -1.01
N LEU A 403 -10.60 -1.52 -0.58
CA LEU A 403 -11.72 -2.36 -0.15
C LEU A 403 -12.21 -3.22 -1.31
N ASP A 404 -12.46 -2.65 -2.50
CA ASP A 404 -12.82 -3.46 -3.68
C ASP A 404 -11.72 -4.47 -4.04
N GLN A 405 -10.45 -4.07 -4.08
CA GLN A 405 -9.35 -5.01 -4.34
C GLN A 405 -9.27 -6.18 -3.35
N SER A 406 -9.83 -6.02 -2.15
CA SER A 406 -9.76 -6.99 -1.06
C SER A 406 -11.04 -7.81 -0.88
N PHE A 407 -12.22 -7.24 -1.17
CA PHE A 407 -13.53 -7.79 -0.83
C PHE A 407 -14.48 -7.83 -2.04
N GLN A 408 -15.31 -8.88 -2.11
CA GLN A 408 -16.33 -9.06 -3.14
C GLN A 408 -17.49 -8.09 -2.95
N ALA A 409 -18.22 -7.79 -4.04
CA ALA A 409 -19.48 -7.03 -4.02
C ALA A 409 -19.42 -5.60 -3.42
N ILE A 410 -18.24 -4.97 -3.38
CA ILE A 410 -18.10 -3.56 -3.00
C ILE A 410 -18.66 -2.64 -4.10
N ASP A 411 -19.73 -1.89 -3.80
CA ASP A 411 -20.17 -0.78 -4.68
C ASP A 411 -19.28 0.44 -4.45
N VAL A 412 -18.19 0.51 -5.22
CA VAL A 412 -17.22 1.61 -5.23
C VAL A 412 -17.89 2.97 -5.45
N ILE A 413 -18.89 3.05 -6.33
CA ILE A 413 -19.58 4.31 -6.65
C ILE A 413 -20.46 4.75 -5.49
N ARG A 414 -21.22 3.82 -4.88
CA ARG A 414 -22.00 4.13 -3.66
C ARG A 414 -21.09 4.63 -2.55
N LEU A 415 -20.01 3.91 -2.23
CA LEU A 415 -19.10 4.34 -1.16
C LEU A 415 -18.41 5.68 -1.44
N LYS A 416 -18.06 5.99 -2.69
CA LYS A 416 -17.54 7.32 -3.09
C LYS A 416 -18.59 8.42 -2.99
N ARG A 417 -19.88 8.14 -3.28
CA ARG A 417 -21.00 9.05 -3.04
C ARG A 417 -21.24 9.28 -1.54
N ASP A 418 -21.26 8.22 -0.74
CA ASP A 418 -21.51 8.26 0.70
C ASP A 418 -20.39 9.05 1.43
N ILE A 419 -19.14 8.96 0.94
CA ILE A 419 -18.03 9.85 1.33
C ILE A 419 -18.36 11.32 1.05
N MET A 420 -18.96 11.65 -0.10
CA MET A 420 -19.31 13.03 -0.47
C MET A 420 -20.54 13.58 0.27
N GLU A 421 -21.44 12.71 0.74
CA GLU A 421 -22.64 13.08 1.50
C GLU A 421 -22.38 13.20 3.02
N SER A 422 -21.41 12.45 3.56
CA SER A 422 -21.01 12.51 4.97
C SER A 422 -20.14 13.73 5.34
N VAL A 423 -19.65 14.52 4.36
CA VAL A 423 -18.76 15.64 4.62
C VAL A 423 -19.47 16.81 5.36
N PRO A 424 -18.94 17.32 6.49
CA PRO A 424 -19.58 18.42 7.22
C PRO A 424 -19.60 19.73 6.43
N SER A 425 -20.75 20.41 6.36
CA SER A 425 -20.92 21.65 5.56
C SER A 425 -20.12 22.89 6.02
N GLN A 426 -19.24 22.76 7.01
CA GLN A 426 -18.43 23.83 7.60
C GLN A 426 -16.97 23.38 7.73
N GLY A 427 -16.02 24.27 7.42
CA GLY A 427 -14.58 24.03 7.58
C GLY A 427 -13.89 23.35 6.38
N VAL A 428 -14.64 22.63 5.55
CA VAL A 428 -14.14 21.93 4.36
C VAL A 428 -13.42 22.86 3.37
N PRO A 429 -12.22 22.49 2.89
CA PRO A 429 -11.54 23.20 1.81
C PRO A 429 -12.33 23.12 0.49
N ALA A 430 -12.86 24.27 0.06
CA ALA A 430 -13.84 24.35 -1.03
C ALA A 430 -13.27 24.03 -2.42
N THR A 431 -11.95 24.04 -2.62
CA THR A 431 -11.34 23.62 -3.90
C THR A 431 -11.31 22.10 -3.95
N GLU A 432 -10.76 21.51 -2.90
CA GLU A 432 -10.46 20.10 -2.74
C GLU A 432 -11.73 19.23 -2.72
N PHE A 433 -12.79 19.70 -2.06
CA PHE A 433 -14.11 19.07 -2.12
C PHE A 433 -14.82 19.26 -3.48
N SER A 434 -14.65 20.42 -4.12
CA SER A 434 -15.16 20.60 -5.49
C SER A 434 -14.46 19.68 -6.47
N ASP A 435 -13.15 19.49 -6.31
CA ASP A 435 -12.33 18.66 -7.19
C ASP A 435 -12.68 17.18 -7.02
N ALA A 436 -12.78 16.70 -5.77
CA ALA A 436 -13.18 15.33 -5.45
C ALA A 436 -14.62 14.99 -5.92
N ALA A 437 -15.60 15.86 -5.65
CA ALA A 437 -16.98 15.62 -6.06
C ALA A 437 -17.15 15.63 -7.59
N ILE A 438 -16.42 16.49 -8.30
CA ILE A 438 -16.40 16.48 -9.77
C ILE A 438 -15.74 15.20 -10.30
N GLU A 439 -14.64 14.75 -9.69
CA GLU A 439 -13.93 13.53 -10.09
C GLU A 439 -14.80 12.26 -9.96
N VAL A 440 -15.53 12.09 -8.84
CA VAL A 440 -16.47 10.96 -8.70
C VAL A 440 -17.66 11.10 -9.65
N ALA A 441 -18.17 12.31 -9.90
CA ALA A 441 -19.24 12.50 -10.88
C ALA A 441 -18.77 12.27 -12.33
N GLU A 442 -17.50 12.52 -12.67
CA GLU A 442 -16.87 12.04 -13.91
C GLU A 442 -16.80 10.51 -13.92
N GLU A 443 -16.41 9.84 -12.82
CA GLU A 443 -16.38 8.37 -12.70
C GLU A 443 -17.78 7.76 -12.93
N CYS A 444 -18.83 8.32 -12.29
CA CYS A 444 -20.23 7.93 -12.47
C CYS A 444 -20.70 8.01 -13.93
N LEU A 445 -20.30 9.04 -14.68
CA LEU A 445 -20.65 9.21 -16.08
C LEU A 445 -20.08 8.08 -16.96
N HIS A 446 -18.81 7.68 -16.73
CA HIS A 446 -18.13 6.62 -17.50
C HIS A 446 -18.60 5.20 -17.14
N VAL A 447 -19.17 5.01 -15.94
CA VAL A 447 -19.73 3.72 -15.48
C VAL A 447 -21.24 3.62 -15.79
N GLY A 448 -21.87 4.69 -16.26
CA GLY A 448 -23.32 4.74 -16.50
C GLY A 448 -24.18 4.88 -15.24
N ARG A 449 -23.58 5.17 -14.08
CA ARG A 449 -24.25 5.46 -12.80
C ARG A 449 -24.74 6.91 -12.76
N LEU A 450 -25.55 7.28 -13.75
CA LEU A 450 -25.90 8.67 -14.06
C LEU A 450 -26.62 9.37 -12.90
N ASP A 451 -27.55 8.69 -12.24
CA ASP A 451 -28.30 9.25 -11.11
C ASP A 451 -27.41 9.57 -9.90
N ASP A 452 -26.41 8.71 -9.59
CA ASP A 452 -25.41 8.98 -8.55
C ASP A 452 -24.50 10.16 -8.95
N GLY A 453 -24.08 10.26 -10.22
CA GLY A 453 -23.32 11.41 -10.73
C GLY A 453 -24.10 12.73 -10.62
N ILE A 454 -25.40 12.70 -10.88
CA ILE A 454 -26.32 13.83 -10.70
C ILE A 454 -26.47 14.18 -9.21
N ALA A 455 -26.61 13.17 -8.34
CA ALA A 455 -26.67 13.35 -6.89
C ALA A 455 -25.40 14.02 -6.33
N ILE A 456 -24.21 13.53 -6.69
CA ILE A 456 -22.93 14.14 -6.27
C ILE A 456 -22.80 15.59 -6.78
N CYS A 457 -23.18 15.85 -8.04
CA CYS A 457 -23.23 17.22 -8.58
C CYS A 457 -24.15 18.15 -7.77
N LYS A 458 -25.26 17.63 -7.24
CA LYS A 458 -26.20 18.36 -6.37
C LYS A 458 -25.62 18.57 -4.96
N THR A 459 -25.07 17.52 -4.35
CA THR A 459 -24.41 17.56 -3.03
C THR A 459 -23.27 18.59 -3.01
N LEU A 460 -22.49 18.68 -4.08
CA LEU A 460 -21.49 19.75 -4.24
C LEU A 460 -22.13 21.16 -4.24
N GLN A 461 -23.26 21.35 -4.93
CA GLN A 461 -23.94 22.65 -5.01
C GLN A 461 -24.63 23.06 -3.71
N GLU A 462 -25.06 22.10 -2.89
CA GLU A 462 -25.70 22.34 -1.59
C GLU A 462 -24.68 22.52 -0.45
N THR A 463 -23.57 21.77 -0.46
CA THR A 463 -22.53 21.81 0.58
C THR A 463 -21.50 22.93 0.35
N ALA A 464 -21.06 23.19 -0.88
CA ALA A 464 -20.00 24.17 -1.15
C ALA A 464 -20.56 25.60 -1.28
N LYS A 465 -20.55 26.35 -0.15
CA LYS A 465 -20.93 27.78 -0.05
C LYS A 465 -20.44 28.69 -1.19
N ARG A 466 -19.30 28.36 -1.80
CA ARG A 466 -18.80 28.99 -3.02
C ARG A 466 -17.84 28.04 -3.75
N ILE A 467 -18.33 27.42 -4.82
CA ILE A 467 -17.51 26.68 -5.79
C ILE A 467 -16.55 27.67 -6.49
N PRO A 468 -15.24 27.39 -6.63
CA PRO A 468 -14.31 28.28 -7.33
C PRO A 468 -14.56 28.28 -8.85
N THR A 469 -14.16 29.35 -9.54
CA THR A 469 -14.55 29.59 -10.95
C THR A 469 -14.20 28.45 -11.94
N PRO A 470 -13.00 27.83 -11.93
CA PRO A 470 -12.71 26.75 -12.88
C PRO A 470 -13.53 25.48 -12.60
N GLN A 471 -13.71 25.11 -11.33
CA GLN A 471 -14.59 24.01 -10.92
C GLN A 471 -16.06 24.28 -11.28
N LEU A 472 -16.55 25.51 -11.10
CA LEU A 472 -17.91 25.90 -11.48
C LEU A 472 -18.14 25.85 -13.00
N ALA A 473 -17.11 26.07 -13.81
CA ALA A 473 -17.18 25.86 -15.26
C ALA A 473 -17.21 24.35 -15.59
N HIS A 474 -16.37 23.55 -14.94
CA HIS A 474 -16.28 22.12 -15.17
C HIS A 474 -17.55 21.37 -14.73
N LEU A 475 -18.07 21.68 -13.54
CA LEU A 475 -19.34 21.15 -13.03
C LEU A 475 -20.52 21.40 -13.97
N LYS A 476 -20.57 22.55 -14.66
CA LYS A 476 -21.64 22.85 -15.62
C LYS A 476 -21.52 22.03 -16.91
N ASP A 477 -20.29 21.81 -17.39
CA ASP A 477 -20.03 20.93 -18.53
C ASP A 477 -20.39 19.47 -18.17
N LEU A 478 -20.04 19.01 -16.96
CA LEU A 478 -20.39 17.69 -16.44
C LEU A 478 -21.91 17.52 -16.21
N GLN A 479 -22.61 18.50 -15.63
CA GLN A 479 -24.07 18.47 -15.49
C GLN A 479 -24.78 18.42 -16.85
N GLN A 480 -24.24 19.05 -17.90
CA GLN A 480 -24.77 18.91 -19.25
C GLN A 480 -24.51 17.50 -19.82
N GLN A 481 -23.30 16.95 -19.65
CA GLN A 481 -23.00 15.58 -20.10
C GLN A 481 -23.89 14.54 -19.43
N LEU A 482 -24.13 14.65 -18.12
CA LEU A 482 -25.03 13.78 -17.37
C LEU A 482 -26.48 13.89 -17.89
N ALA A 483 -26.95 15.10 -18.23
CA ALA A 483 -28.28 15.30 -18.82
C ALA A 483 -28.40 14.74 -20.26
N ASP A 484 -27.34 14.88 -21.07
CA ASP A 484 -27.26 14.30 -22.41
C ASP A 484 -27.25 12.76 -22.33
N ALA A 485 -26.48 12.19 -21.40
CA ALA A 485 -26.45 10.75 -21.12
C ALA A 485 -27.80 10.21 -20.58
N GLN A 486 -28.48 10.94 -19.69
CA GLN A 486 -29.80 10.57 -19.18
C GLN A 486 -30.86 10.59 -20.30
N THR A 487 -30.70 11.49 -21.27
CA THR A 487 -31.52 11.52 -22.49
C THR A 487 -31.27 10.27 -23.34
N LEU A 488 -30.01 9.84 -23.50
CA LEU A 488 -29.68 8.58 -24.18
C LEU A 488 -30.21 7.34 -23.43
N LEU A 489 -30.12 7.30 -22.10
CA LEU A 489 -30.69 6.24 -21.25
C LEU A 489 -32.21 6.11 -21.46
N THR A 490 -32.91 7.24 -21.51
CA THR A 490 -34.37 7.30 -21.74
C THR A 490 -34.78 6.78 -23.13
N VAL A 491 -33.89 6.90 -24.12
CA VAL A 491 -34.09 6.32 -25.46
C VAL A 491 -33.72 4.84 -25.47
N TYR A 492 -32.59 4.45 -24.86
CA TYR A 492 -32.12 3.08 -24.69
C TYR A 492 -33.18 2.18 -24.06
N GLN A 493 -33.75 2.58 -22.92
CA GLN A 493 -34.80 1.81 -22.22
C GLN A 493 -36.01 1.53 -23.13
N ARG A 494 -36.47 2.55 -23.85
CA ARG A 494 -37.58 2.42 -24.81
C ARG A 494 -37.23 1.50 -25.98
N SER A 495 -36.01 1.61 -26.48
CA SER A 495 -35.51 0.80 -27.59
C SER A 495 -35.31 -0.67 -27.20
N LEU A 496 -34.97 -0.99 -25.95
CA LEU A 496 -35.00 -2.38 -25.46
C LEU A 496 -36.41 -2.99 -25.60
N THR A 497 -37.44 -2.29 -25.12
CA THR A 497 -38.84 -2.75 -25.26
C THR A 497 -39.28 -2.86 -26.73
N THR A 498 -38.76 -2.01 -27.63
CA THR A 498 -38.95 -2.23 -29.08
C THR A 498 -38.32 -3.55 -29.53
N LEU A 499 -37.05 -3.80 -29.18
CA LEU A 499 -36.31 -5.01 -29.60
C LEU A 499 -36.86 -6.32 -29.03
N GLU A 500 -37.53 -6.30 -27.88
CA GLU A 500 -38.30 -7.46 -27.36
C GLU A 500 -39.40 -7.90 -28.34
N SER A 501 -40.00 -6.94 -29.08
CA SER A 501 -41.09 -7.18 -30.03
C SER A 501 -40.63 -7.26 -31.50
N ASN A 502 -39.53 -6.59 -31.83
CA ASN A 502 -38.95 -6.50 -33.18
C ASN A 502 -37.41 -6.49 -33.09
N PRO A 503 -36.73 -7.65 -32.98
CA PRO A 503 -35.27 -7.71 -32.81
C PRO A 503 -34.46 -7.09 -33.96
N ASP A 504 -35.04 -7.00 -35.15
CA ASP A 504 -34.41 -6.45 -36.36
C ASP A 504 -34.70 -4.94 -36.56
N ASP A 505 -35.25 -4.26 -35.55
CA ASP A 505 -35.54 -2.82 -35.62
C ASP A 505 -34.26 -1.97 -35.66
N ALA A 506 -33.91 -1.47 -36.85
CA ALA A 506 -32.66 -0.77 -37.09
C ALA A 506 -32.53 0.55 -36.29
N ASP A 507 -33.62 1.27 -36.03
CA ASP A 507 -33.57 2.49 -35.21
C ASP A 507 -33.33 2.15 -33.73
N ALA A 508 -34.00 1.11 -33.21
CA ALA A 508 -33.77 0.64 -31.85
C ALA A 508 -32.38 0.00 -31.67
N GLN A 509 -31.86 -0.76 -32.65
CA GLN A 509 -30.47 -1.25 -32.62
C GLN A 509 -29.46 -0.09 -32.64
N SER A 510 -29.69 0.94 -33.46
CA SER A 510 -28.85 2.16 -33.44
C SER A 510 -28.88 2.86 -32.08
N ALA A 511 -30.05 3.01 -31.47
CA ALA A 511 -30.19 3.64 -30.15
C ALA A 511 -29.50 2.83 -29.04
N VAL A 512 -29.73 1.51 -28.99
CA VAL A 512 -29.13 0.64 -27.98
C VAL A 512 -27.61 0.56 -28.15
N GLY A 513 -27.12 0.45 -29.38
CA GLY A 513 -25.70 0.48 -29.69
C GLY A 513 -25.02 1.81 -29.31
N LYS A 514 -25.67 2.96 -29.55
CA LYS A 514 -25.12 4.27 -29.17
C LYS A 514 -25.00 4.43 -27.67
N TYR A 515 -25.99 4.03 -26.87
CA TYR A 515 -25.89 4.13 -25.41
C TYR A 515 -24.78 3.22 -24.84
N LEU A 516 -24.71 1.95 -25.27
CA LEU A 516 -23.68 1.01 -24.82
C LEU A 516 -22.26 1.49 -25.14
N CYS A 517 -22.02 2.03 -26.34
CA CYS A 517 -20.70 2.55 -26.72
C CYS A 517 -20.35 3.92 -26.09
N LEU A 518 -21.31 4.85 -26.02
CA LEU A 518 -21.02 6.26 -25.70
C LEU A 518 -21.21 6.63 -24.23
N VAL A 519 -21.90 5.79 -23.45
CA VAL A 519 -22.14 5.97 -22.00
C VAL A 519 -21.49 4.85 -21.21
N GLU A 520 -21.88 3.59 -21.43
CA GLU A 520 -21.32 2.45 -20.67
C GLU A 520 -19.94 1.97 -21.14
N ASN A 521 -19.37 2.58 -22.21
CA ASN A 521 -18.08 2.20 -22.80
C ASN A 521 -17.96 0.71 -23.23
N ARG A 522 -19.10 0.02 -23.42
CA ARG A 522 -19.21 -1.40 -23.75
C ARG A 522 -19.22 -1.65 -25.26
N TRP A 523 -18.09 -1.32 -25.90
CA TRP A 523 -17.92 -1.45 -27.35
C TRP A 523 -18.24 -2.85 -27.89
N ASN A 524 -17.83 -3.91 -27.20
CA ASN A 524 -18.11 -5.30 -27.61
C ASN A 524 -19.61 -5.59 -27.77
N ASP A 525 -20.45 -5.02 -26.91
CA ASP A 525 -21.91 -5.22 -26.92
C ASP A 525 -22.64 -4.23 -27.84
N GLY A 526 -22.10 -3.02 -28.00
CA GLY A 526 -22.67 -1.95 -28.81
C GLY A 526 -22.33 -2.05 -30.30
N LEU A 527 -21.12 -2.46 -30.67
CA LEU A 527 -20.65 -2.52 -32.07
C LEU A 527 -21.54 -3.39 -32.99
N PRO A 528 -21.96 -4.61 -32.61
CA PRO A 528 -22.86 -5.41 -33.46
C PRO A 528 -24.21 -4.72 -33.71
N ARG A 529 -24.71 -3.98 -32.72
CA ARG A 529 -25.98 -3.24 -32.81
C ARG A 529 -25.85 -1.98 -33.65
N LEU A 530 -24.72 -1.28 -33.57
CA LEU A 530 -24.39 -0.17 -34.46
C LEU A 530 -24.23 -0.64 -35.92
N ALA A 531 -23.65 -1.83 -36.15
CA ALA A 531 -23.55 -2.45 -37.47
C ALA A 531 -24.90 -2.98 -38.02
N ALA A 532 -25.88 -3.27 -37.15
CA ALA A 532 -27.27 -3.55 -37.52
C ALA A 532 -28.14 -2.26 -37.61
N GLY A 533 -27.65 -1.14 -37.09
CA GLY A 533 -28.44 0.08 -36.87
C GLY A 533 -28.85 0.84 -38.13
N SER A 534 -29.69 1.87 -37.98
CA SER A 534 -30.20 2.72 -39.07
C SER A 534 -29.20 3.79 -39.53
N ASP A 535 -28.39 4.33 -38.61
CA ASP A 535 -27.41 5.40 -38.86
C ASP A 535 -26.27 4.93 -39.78
N PRO A 536 -26.15 5.45 -41.03
CA PRO A 536 -25.18 4.93 -41.99
C PRO A 536 -23.72 5.13 -41.60
N LEU A 537 -23.39 6.19 -40.85
CA LEU A 537 -21.99 6.50 -40.49
C LEU A 537 -21.53 5.63 -39.33
N TYR A 538 -22.38 5.45 -38.31
CA TYR A 538 -22.11 4.48 -37.25
C TYR A 538 -22.08 3.05 -37.78
N ARG A 539 -22.96 2.69 -38.74
CA ARG A 539 -22.95 1.36 -39.37
C ARG A 539 -21.65 1.06 -40.10
N GLU A 540 -21.16 2.01 -40.90
CA GLU A 540 -19.88 1.92 -41.62
C GLU A 540 -18.70 1.79 -40.64
N ALA A 541 -18.63 2.64 -39.62
CA ALA A 541 -17.53 2.63 -38.65
C ALA A 541 -17.51 1.34 -37.82
N ALA A 542 -18.65 0.89 -37.29
CA ALA A 542 -18.75 -0.33 -36.49
C ALA A 542 -18.49 -1.60 -37.33
N SER A 543 -18.95 -1.65 -38.58
CA SER A 543 -18.67 -2.78 -39.48
C SER A 543 -17.17 -2.89 -39.80
N ASN A 544 -16.48 -1.76 -39.99
CA ASN A 544 -15.03 -1.73 -40.19
C ASN A 544 -14.27 -2.19 -38.94
N GLU A 545 -14.76 -1.87 -37.73
CA GLU A 545 -14.13 -2.33 -36.48
C GLU A 545 -14.32 -3.83 -36.24
N LEU A 546 -15.53 -4.35 -36.45
CA LEU A 546 -15.82 -5.79 -36.33
C LEU A 546 -15.02 -6.65 -37.33
N THR A 547 -14.65 -6.09 -38.48
CA THR A 547 -13.81 -6.74 -39.50
C THR A 547 -12.31 -6.45 -39.36
N LEU A 548 -11.86 -5.83 -38.26
CA LEU A 548 -10.45 -5.48 -38.02
C LEU A 548 -9.50 -6.70 -37.87
N ALA A 549 -10.05 -7.92 -37.79
CA ALA A 549 -9.29 -9.16 -37.87
C ALA A 549 -8.96 -9.59 -39.32
N ASP A 550 -9.67 -9.06 -40.32
CA ASP A 550 -9.48 -9.40 -41.73
C ASP A 550 -8.27 -8.71 -42.33
N ALA A 551 -7.55 -9.40 -43.21
CA ALA A 551 -6.25 -8.95 -43.73
C ALA A 551 -6.29 -7.68 -44.60
N GLU A 552 -7.48 -7.26 -45.06
CA GLU A 552 -7.68 -6.01 -45.82
C GLU A 552 -8.02 -4.81 -44.92
N MET A 553 -8.51 -5.05 -43.69
CA MET A 553 -8.93 -4.00 -42.78
C MET A 553 -7.74 -3.47 -41.96
N THR A 554 -7.72 -2.17 -41.70
CA THR A 554 -6.60 -1.55 -40.99
C THR A 554 -7.05 -0.65 -39.85
N GLN A 555 -6.20 -0.58 -38.82
CA GLN A 555 -6.31 0.34 -37.68
C GLN A 555 -6.55 1.80 -38.12
N LEU A 556 -5.97 2.21 -39.27
CA LEU A 556 -6.15 3.54 -39.84
C LEU A 556 -7.53 3.72 -40.50
N MET A 557 -8.07 2.67 -41.15
CA MET A 557 -9.41 2.72 -41.75
C MET A 557 -10.51 2.78 -40.68
N VAL A 558 -10.37 2.02 -39.59
CA VAL A 558 -11.28 2.09 -38.43
C VAL A 558 -11.21 3.47 -37.77
N ALA A 559 -10.01 3.99 -37.53
CA ALA A 559 -9.82 5.33 -36.99
C ALA A 559 -10.40 6.44 -37.90
N ASP A 560 -10.21 6.34 -39.22
CA ASP A 560 -10.80 7.26 -40.21
C ASP A 560 -12.34 7.16 -40.26
N GLY A 561 -12.89 5.95 -40.05
CA GLY A 561 -14.33 5.70 -39.90
C GLY A 561 -14.91 6.44 -38.69
N TRP A 562 -14.38 6.22 -37.49
CA TRP A 562 -14.85 6.94 -36.30
C TRP A 562 -14.61 8.45 -36.38
N PHE A 563 -13.50 8.90 -36.98
CA PHE A 563 -13.27 10.32 -37.22
C PHE A 563 -14.32 10.93 -38.17
N LYS A 564 -14.85 10.18 -39.14
CA LYS A 564 -15.97 10.60 -40.00
C LYS A 564 -17.25 10.85 -39.18
N VAL A 565 -17.56 9.95 -38.24
CA VAL A 565 -18.70 10.10 -37.31
C VAL A 565 -18.54 11.36 -36.44
N ILE A 566 -17.37 11.54 -35.81
CA ILE A 566 -17.05 12.69 -34.94
C ILE A 566 -17.26 14.04 -35.66
N ASN A 567 -16.84 14.15 -36.92
CA ASN A 567 -17.00 15.39 -37.69
C ASN A 567 -18.43 15.61 -38.22
N SER A 568 -19.29 14.59 -38.17
CA SER A 568 -20.67 14.65 -38.70
C SER A 568 -21.74 14.75 -37.61
N SER A 569 -21.43 14.40 -36.36
CA SER A 569 -22.31 14.68 -35.23
C SER A 569 -22.36 16.18 -34.94
N GLU A 570 -23.47 16.66 -34.36
CA GLU A 570 -23.53 18.00 -33.76
C GLU A 570 -23.36 17.96 -32.23
N SER A 571 -23.57 16.80 -31.59
CA SER A 571 -23.47 16.66 -30.13
C SER A 571 -22.02 16.75 -29.64
N SER A 572 -21.78 17.66 -28.69
CA SER A 572 -20.50 17.74 -27.96
C SER A 572 -20.22 16.50 -27.14
N PHE A 573 -21.27 15.87 -26.58
CA PHE A 573 -21.17 14.61 -25.84
C PHE A 573 -20.73 13.46 -26.75
N GLU A 574 -21.44 13.19 -27.85
CA GLU A 574 -21.04 12.14 -28.80
C GLU A 574 -19.61 12.36 -29.31
N LYS A 575 -19.25 13.61 -29.66
CA LYS A 575 -17.89 13.98 -30.09
C LYS A 575 -16.81 13.65 -29.07
N ARG A 576 -17.11 13.76 -27.77
CA ARG A 576 -16.16 13.48 -26.68
C ARG A 576 -16.04 11.98 -26.44
N SER A 577 -17.15 11.25 -26.26
CA SER A 577 -17.13 9.79 -26.05
C SER A 577 -16.48 9.03 -27.22
N LEU A 578 -16.73 9.45 -28.46
CA LEU A 578 -16.08 8.88 -29.65
C LEU A 578 -14.58 9.21 -29.74
N ALA A 579 -14.10 10.31 -29.15
CA ALA A 579 -12.76 10.83 -29.40
C ALA A 579 -11.65 9.93 -28.85
N ASP A 580 -11.82 9.40 -27.64
CA ASP A 580 -10.84 8.51 -27.04
C ASP A 580 -10.80 7.13 -27.72
N HIS A 581 -11.96 6.59 -28.11
CA HIS A 581 -12.04 5.35 -28.90
C HIS A 581 -11.26 5.48 -30.22
N ALA A 582 -11.56 6.50 -31.04
CA ALA A 582 -10.84 6.79 -32.28
C ALA A 582 -9.34 7.05 -32.08
N LYS A 583 -8.97 7.65 -30.94
CA LYS A 583 -7.58 7.95 -30.55
C LYS A 583 -6.76 6.69 -30.26
N THR A 584 -7.35 5.63 -29.69
CA THR A 584 -6.63 4.35 -29.52
C THR A 584 -6.20 3.77 -30.87
N PHE A 585 -7.11 3.71 -31.84
CA PHE A 585 -6.82 3.22 -33.20
C PHE A 585 -5.83 4.11 -33.95
N TYR A 586 -5.92 5.44 -33.80
CA TYR A 586 -4.92 6.34 -34.36
C TYR A 586 -3.53 6.13 -33.75
N GLN A 587 -3.42 5.88 -32.44
CA GLN A 587 -2.15 5.56 -31.80
C GLN A 587 -1.58 4.22 -32.31
N ALA A 588 -2.41 3.19 -32.40
CA ALA A 588 -2.02 1.87 -32.93
C ALA A 588 -1.59 1.93 -34.41
N ALA A 589 -2.31 2.70 -35.24
CA ALA A 589 -1.94 2.97 -36.63
C ALA A 589 -0.61 3.73 -36.72
N ARG A 590 -0.41 4.77 -35.89
CA ARG A 590 0.80 5.61 -35.89
C ARG A 590 2.11 4.83 -35.72
N LEU A 591 2.08 3.71 -35.01
CA LEU A 591 3.24 2.82 -34.83
C LEU A 591 3.61 2.02 -36.08
N LYS A 592 2.67 1.85 -37.03
CA LYS A 592 2.80 1.03 -38.25
C LYS A 592 2.79 1.86 -39.54
N THR A 593 2.46 3.14 -39.47
CA THR A 593 2.29 4.05 -40.62
C THR A 593 3.49 4.99 -40.82
N ALA A 594 3.90 5.21 -42.08
CA ALA A 594 4.98 6.10 -42.46
C ALA A 594 4.54 7.11 -43.54
N GLY A 595 5.45 8.02 -43.94
CA GLY A 595 5.20 8.98 -45.03
C GLY A 595 4.23 10.11 -44.65
N LEU A 596 3.34 10.49 -45.56
CA LEU A 596 2.41 11.60 -45.34
C LEU A 596 1.29 11.24 -44.34
N GLU A 597 0.84 9.99 -44.31
CA GLU A 597 -0.25 9.56 -43.42
C GLU A 597 0.10 9.72 -41.93
N ILE A 598 1.37 9.60 -41.52
CA ILE A 598 1.73 9.86 -40.11
C ILE A 598 1.48 11.33 -39.71
N ARG A 599 1.54 12.29 -40.66
CA ARG A 599 1.21 13.71 -40.42
C ARG A 599 -0.29 13.94 -40.32
N LYS A 600 -1.08 13.22 -41.12
CA LYS A 600 -2.54 13.18 -41.05
C LYS A 600 -2.99 12.61 -39.69
N ILE A 601 -2.35 11.54 -39.23
CA ILE A 601 -2.57 10.94 -37.90
C ILE A 601 -2.16 11.93 -36.78
N ASP A 602 -0.95 12.51 -36.83
CA ASP A 602 -0.50 13.55 -35.87
C ASP A 602 -1.53 14.69 -35.75
N GLN A 603 -2.00 15.21 -36.89
CA GLN A 603 -2.95 16.32 -36.94
C GLN A 603 -4.34 15.95 -36.38
N ARG A 604 -4.84 14.73 -36.65
CA ARG A 604 -6.11 14.26 -36.07
C ARG A 604 -6.00 13.98 -34.58
N LEU A 605 -4.89 13.42 -34.11
CA LEU A 605 -4.64 13.26 -32.68
C LEU A 605 -4.63 14.59 -31.93
N ILE A 606 -4.20 15.70 -32.55
CA ILE A 606 -4.35 17.04 -31.96
C ILE A 606 -5.83 17.44 -31.82
N VAL A 607 -6.66 17.16 -32.83
CA VAL A 607 -8.12 17.43 -32.76
C VAL A 607 -8.81 16.56 -31.71
N LEU A 608 -8.54 15.26 -31.70
CA LEU A 608 -9.15 14.32 -30.74
C LEU A 608 -8.74 14.63 -29.30
N ASN A 609 -7.46 14.94 -29.04
CA ASN A 609 -7.01 15.37 -27.72
C ASN A 609 -7.61 16.71 -27.27
N ALA A 610 -8.16 17.53 -28.18
CA ALA A 610 -8.86 18.77 -27.84
C ALA A 610 -10.39 18.59 -27.65
N LEU A 611 -10.94 17.43 -28.04
CA LEU A 611 -12.31 17.01 -27.72
C LEU A 611 -12.34 16.22 -26.41
N GLY A 612 -11.44 15.25 -26.29
CA GLY A 612 -11.16 14.43 -25.11
C GLY A 612 -10.02 14.97 -24.25
N THR A 613 -9.98 16.29 -24.00
CA THR A 613 -9.38 16.78 -22.75
C THR A 613 -10.40 16.51 -21.64
N PRO A 614 -10.11 15.64 -20.65
CA PRO A 614 -10.87 15.64 -19.42
C PRO A 614 -10.53 16.93 -18.64
N GLY A 615 -11.27 17.22 -17.56
CA GLY A 615 -11.05 18.46 -16.81
C GLY A 615 -9.61 18.63 -16.29
N PRO A 616 -9.21 19.85 -15.89
CA PRO A 616 -7.85 20.12 -15.38
C PRO A 616 -7.47 19.30 -14.14
N LEU A 617 -8.45 18.65 -13.51
CA LEU A 617 -8.34 17.71 -12.39
C LEU A 617 -7.73 16.37 -12.82
N SER A 618 -8.09 15.82 -13.99
CA SER A 618 -7.45 14.62 -14.54
C SER A 618 -5.93 14.79 -14.71
N ALA A 619 -5.49 15.96 -15.19
CA ALA A 619 -4.08 16.34 -15.29
C ALA A 619 -3.43 16.59 -13.92
N THR A 620 -4.20 16.55 -12.83
CA THR A 620 -3.74 16.65 -11.43
C THR A 620 -3.76 15.26 -10.78
N ARG A 621 -4.77 14.43 -11.01
CA ARG A 621 -4.82 12.99 -10.69
C ARG A 621 -3.64 12.23 -11.31
N ILE A 622 -3.40 12.38 -12.61
CA ILE A 622 -2.23 11.81 -13.31
C ILE A 622 -0.89 12.27 -12.69
N ARG A 623 -0.85 13.47 -12.06
CA ARG A 623 0.33 13.94 -11.32
C ARG A 623 0.39 13.46 -9.87
N ALA A 624 -0.74 13.08 -9.27
CA ALA A 624 -0.81 12.40 -7.98
C ALA A 624 -0.35 10.95 -8.14
N GLU A 625 -0.95 10.20 -9.06
CA GLU A 625 -0.54 8.84 -9.47
C GLU A 625 0.97 8.78 -9.79
N GLN A 626 1.51 9.76 -10.52
CA GLN A 626 2.96 9.85 -10.81
C GLN A 626 3.83 10.21 -9.58
N ARG A 627 3.29 10.90 -8.58
CA ARG A 627 4.00 11.17 -7.30
C ARG A 627 3.97 9.97 -6.39
N GLU A 628 2.83 9.27 -6.36
CA GLU A 628 2.59 8.06 -5.57
C GLU A 628 3.42 6.90 -6.11
N ALA A 629 3.42 6.65 -7.42
CA ALA A 629 4.33 5.69 -8.05
C ALA A 629 5.81 6.05 -7.82
N ALA A 630 6.16 7.33 -7.71
CA ALA A 630 7.51 7.77 -7.33
C ALA A 630 7.80 7.62 -5.82
N ALA A 631 6.78 7.66 -4.95
CA ALA A 631 6.88 7.37 -3.53
C ALA A 631 7.02 5.85 -3.29
N GLN A 632 6.21 5.03 -3.96
CA GLN A 632 6.33 3.57 -3.95
C GLN A 632 7.68 3.12 -4.50
N ALA A 633 8.13 3.61 -5.66
CA ALA A 633 9.45 3.28 -6.18
C ALA A 633 10.61 3.68 -5.24
N LYS A 634 10.41 4.71 -4.40
CA LYS A 634 11.34 5.13 -3.34
C LYS A 634 11.23 4.26 -2.08
N LEU A 635 10.05 3.75 -1.75
CA LEU A 635 9.81 2.74 -0.71
C LEU A 635 10.42 1.39 -1.12
N ASP A 636 10.19 0.92 -2.35
CA ASP A 636 10.82 -0.27 -2.93
C ASP A 636 12.35 -0.15 -2.97
N ALA A 637 12.88 1.05 -3.20
CA ALA A 637 14.31 1.33 -3.12
C ALA A 637 14.84 1.26 -1.67
N LYS A 638 14.05 1.75 -0.69
CA LYS A 638 14.34 1.60 0.75
C LYS A 638 14.31 0.13 1.18
N HIS A 639 13.34 -0.67 0.74
CA HIS A 639 13.28 -2.10 1.04
C HIS A 639 14.43 -2.89 0.40
N ARG A 640 14.78 -2.61 -0.87
CA ARG A 640 15.98 -3.20 -1.50
C ARG A 640 17.27 -2.79 -0.78
N ALA A 641 17.40 -1.53 -0.36
CA ALA A 641 18.54 -1.05 0.44
C ALA A 641 18.59 -1.62 1.88
N LEU A 642 17.48 -2.15 2.39
CA LEU A 642 17.41 -2.88 3.65
C LEU A 642 17.79 -4.36 3.46
N ALA A 643 17.29 -5.00 2.40
CA ALA A 643 17.64 -6.38 2.02
C ALA A 643 19.13 -6.55 1.67
N ALA A 644 19.77 -5.51 1.12
CA ALA A 644 21.19 -5.50 0.79
C ALA A 644 22.14 -5.39 2.02
N GLN A 645 21.64 -5.45 3.26
CA GLN A 645 22.47 -5.32 4.47
C GLN A 645 22.87 -6.68 5.06
N ALA A 646 24.06 -6.73 5.65
CA ALA A 646 24.57 -7.90 6.36
C ALA A 646 23.85 -8.10 7.69
N LYS A 647 23.21 -9.26 7.87
CA LYS A 647 22.31 -9.57 8.99
C LYS A 647 22.90 -10.65 9.89
N VAL A 648 22.63 -10.59 11.20
CA VAL A 648 22.90 -11.71 12.12
C VAL A 648 21.72 -12.69 12.08
N ILE A 649 22.00 -13.96 11.83
CA ILE A 649 21.01 -15.05 11.79
C ILE A 649 20.85 -15.66 13.19
N GLN A 650 21.95 -16.11 13.80
CA GLN A 650 21.98 -16.71 15.14
C GLN A 650 23.38 -16.57 15.77
N THR A 651 23.50 -16.88 17.05
CA THR A 651 24.79 -16.92 17.78
C THR A 651 24.90 -18.21 18.59
N ARG A 652 26.12 -18.74 18.79
CA ARG A 652 26.36 -19.99 19.52
C ARG A 652 27.65 -19.94 20.34
N THR A 653 27.66 -20.69 21.42
CA THR A 653 28.81 -20.90 22.31
C THR A 653 29.08 -22.39 22.48
N TYR A 654 30.34 -22.74 22.71
CA TYR A 654 30.80 -24.09 23.02
C TYR A 654 31.98 -23.98 23.99
N ASP A 655 32.00 -24.81 25.02
CA ASP A 655 33.10 -24.94 25.97
C ASP A 655 33.17 -26.38 26.50
N SER A 656 34.36 -26.86 26.88
CA SER A 656 34.51 -28.24 27.36
C SER A 656 33.96 -28.42 28.78
N THR A 657 32.91 -29.24 28.88
CA THR A 657 32.15 -29.51 30.12
C THR A 657 32.93 -30.17 31.26
N ALA A 658 34.19 -30.58 31.03
CA ALA A 658 35.09 -31.18 32.01
C ALA A 658 36.10 -30.17 32.62
N SER A 659 35.96 -28.89 32.30
CA SER A 659 36.89 -27.79 32.64
C SER A 659 36.12 -26.54 33.04
N THR A 660 36.73 -25.61 33.78
CA THR A 660 36.11 -24.29 34.07
C THR A 660 36.32 -23.28 32.93
N ASP A 661 36.30 -23.78 31.69
CA ASP A 661 36.36 -22.98 30.47
C ASP A 661 35.05 -22.22 30.28
N PHE A 662 35.01 -21.24 29.39
CA PHE A 662 33.77 -20.52 29.10
C PHE A 662 33.77 -19.89 27.71
N ALA A 663 32.59 -19.85 27.10
CA ALA A 663 32.27 -18.97 25.97
C ALA A 663 31.05 -18.09 26.28
N ARG A 664 31.08 -16.82 25.87
CA ARG A 664 30.03 -15.82 26.11
C ARG A 664 29.90 -14.87 24.93
N ILE A 665 28.68 -14.41 24.65
CA ILE A 665 28.39 -13.42 23.60
C ILE A 665 27.50 -12.32 24.19
N ARG A 666 27.80 -11.06 23.86
CA ARG A 666 27.00 -9.88 24.22
C ARG A 666 26.96 -8.93 23.01
N GLY A 667 25.83 -8.93 22.29
CA GLY A 667 25.73 -8.22 21.02
C GLY A 667 26.82 -8.68 20.05
N ASN A 668 27.64 -7.75 19.59
CA ASN A 668 28.79 -8.01 18.72
C ASN A 668 30.08 -8.43 19.45
N THR A 669 30.09 -8.52 20.77
CA THR A 669 31.30 -8.87 21.55
C THR A 669 31.28 -10.33 21.99
N LEU A 670 32.26 -11.07 21.50
CA LEU A 670 32.53 -12.47 21.80
C LEU A 670 33.65 -12.55 22.84
N VAL A 671 33.48 -13.38 23.86
CA VAL A 671 34.49 -13.61 24.90
C VAL A 671 34.62 -15.10 25.13
N ILE A 672 35.85 -15.62 25.03
CA ILE A 672 36.17 -17.02 25.33
C ILE A 672 37.35 -17.09 26.30
N GLY A 673 37.42 -18.15 27.11
CA GLY A 673 38.55 -18.36 27.99
C GLY A 673 38.76 -19.80 28.44
N MET A 674 40.03 -20.12 28.72
CA MET A 674 40.48 -21.33 29.39
C MET A 674 40.38 -21.13 30.91
N GLY A 675 39.95 -22.18 31.60
CA GLY A 675 39.72 -22.21 33.02
C GLY A 675 40.96 -22.34 33.90
N ASN A 676 40.73 -22.73 35.15
CA ASN A 676 41.77 -22.91 36.17
C ASN A 676 42.43 -24.31 36.15
N THR A 677 42.26 -25.07 35.06
CA THR A 677 42.84 -26.41 34.91
C THR A 677 44.36 -26.34 34.84
N SER A 678 45.05 -26.99 35.78
CA SER A 678 46.51 -26.90 35.94
C SER A 678 47.30 -27.47 34.76
N SER A 679 46.69 -28.35 33.97
CA SER A 679 47.22 -28.86 32.70
C SER A 679 47.18 -27.85 31.56
N GLY A 680 46.39 -26.78 31.67
CA GLY A 680 46.13 -25.83 30.59
C GLY A 680 45.36 -26.42 29.41
N THR A 681 44.81 -27.64 29.56
CA THR A 681 44.00 -28.34 28.55
C THR A 681 42.53 -27.96 28.70
N GLY A 682 41.89 -27.67 27.57
CA GLY A 682 40.56 -27.08 27.51
C GLY A 682 40.22 -26.60 26.10
N GLU A 683 38.97 -26.22 25.86
CA GLU A 683 38.46 -25.77 24.58
C GLU A 683 37.26 -24.83 24.76
N ALA A 684 37.28 -23.69 24.06
CA ALA A 684 36.20 -22.71 24.07
C ALA A 684 36.04 -22.04 22.70
N ALA A 685 34.80 -21.83 22.28
CA ALA A 685 34.45 -21.19 21.03
C ALA A 685 33.16 -20.35 21.17
N ALA A 686 33.16 -19.16 20.57
CA ALA A 686 31.98 -18.31 20.44
C ALA A 686 31.82 -17.94 18.97
N GLY A 687 30.62 -17.99 18.41
CA GLY A 687 30.38 -17.70 17.01
C GLY A 687 29.10 -16.92 16.75
N ILE A 688 29.11 -16.20 15.64
CA ILE A 688 27.95 -15.53 15.05
C ILE A 688 27.77 -16.07 13.63
N GLU A 689 26.52 -16.39 13.29
CA GLU A 689 26.11 -16.70 11.91
C GLU A 689 25.62 -15.42 11.25
N PHE A 690 26.19 -15.10 10.09
CA PHE A 690 25.85 -13.93 9.29
C PHE A 690 25.20 -14.33 7.98
N ASP A 691 24.31 -13.47 7.50
CA ASP A 691 23.73 -13.45 6.15
C ASP A 691 24.29 -12.27 5.37
N ASN A 692 24.49 -12.42 4.06
CA ASN A 692 24.97 -11.38 3.14
C ASN A 692 26.15 -10.53 3.68
N VAL A 693 27.15 -11.14 4.31
CA VAL A 693 28.36 -10.46 4.81
C VAL A 693 29.49 -10.55 3.78
N GLY A 694 30.32 -9.52 3.67
CA GLY A 694 31.56 -9.53 2.87
C GLY A 694 32.81 -9.34 3.73
N THR A 695 32.79 -8.37 4.64
CA THR A 695 33.94 -7.99 5.47
C THR A 695 33.61 -8.06 6.95
N ILE A 696 34.49 -8.65 7.77
CA ILE A 696 34.42 -8.61 9.23
C ILE A 696 35.67 -7.93 9.79
N SER A 697 35.47 -6.80 10.45
CA SER A 697 36.47 -6.17 11.32
C SER A 697 36.38 -6.75 12.73
N VAL A 698 37.52 -7.10 13.31
CA VAL A 698 37.66 -7.63 14.67
C VAL A 698 38.53 -6.66 15.46
N GLN A 699 38.06 -6.19 16.61
CA GLN A 699 38.87 -5.45 17.58
C GLN A 699 38.88 -6.20 18.90
N GLY A 700 40.04 -6.46 19.48
CA GLY A 700 40.14 -7.35 20.62
C GLY A 700 41.49 -7.33 21.32
N ALA A 701 41.51 -7.86 22.54
CA ALA A 701 42.74 -8.01 23.32
C ALA A 701 42.79 -9.42 23.92
N PRO A 702 43.91 -10.15 23.76
CA PRO A 702 44.20 -11.28 24.62
C PRO A 702 44.51 -10.77 26.04
N SER A 703 44.08 -11.53 27.05
CA SER A 703 44.42 -11.31 28.47
C SER A 703 45.92 -11.24 28.78
N HIS A 704 46.77 -11.74 27.88
CA HIS A 704 48.22 -11.82 28.03
C HIS A 704 48.90 -11.43 26.70
N ALA A 705 49.90 -10.54 26.76
CA ALA A 705 50.58 -10.02 25.56
C ALA A 705 51.22 -11.13 24.70
N THR A 706 51.68 -12.22 25.31
CA THR A 706 52.11 -13.43 24.61
C THR A 706 51.17 -14.59 24.94
N MET A 707 50.34 -14.94 23.96
CA MET A 707 49.51 -16.16 23.98
C MET A 707 50.37 -17.39 23.63
N VAL A 708 51.44 -17.61 24.41
CA VAL A 708 52.42 -18.68 24.22
C VAL A 708 51.72 -20.03 24.27
N SER A 709 51.81 -20.76 23.15
CA SER A 709 51.39 -22.15 23.06
C SER A 709 52.49 -23.07 23.58
N SER A 710 52.18 -23.85 24.63
CA SER A 710 53.07 -24.85 25.21
C SER A 710 53.06 -26.21 24.49
N SER A 711 52.28 -26.37 23.40
CA SER A 711 52.14 -27.67 22.72
C SER A 711 51.89 -27.56 21.21
N ALA A 712 52.03 -28.69 20.50
CA ALA A 712 51.59 -28.82 19.10
C ALA A 712 50.07 -29.03 18.94
N THR A 713 49.31 -29.07 20.05
CA THR A 713 47.85 -29.30 20.06
C THR A 713 47.04 -28.01 20.19
N SER A 714 47.62 -26.97 20.79
CA SER A 714 46.94 -25.71 21.10
C SER A 714 46.62 -24.91 19.84
N LYS A 715 45.52 -24.16 19.89
CA LYS A 715 44.96 -23.40 18.76
C LYS A 715 44.40 -22.09 19.26
N ILE A 716 44.67 -20.99 18.56
CA ILE A 716 44.10 -19.68 18.87
C ILE A 716 43.89 -18.96 17.53
N GLY A 717 42.64 -18.66 17.20
CA GLY A 717 42.32 -18.21 15.85
C GLY A 717 40.83 -17.94 15.63
N PHE A 718 40.50 -17.70 14.36
CA PHE A 718 39.13 -17.64 13.89
C PHE A 718 38.81 -18.89 13.05
N VAL A 719 37.67 -19.53 13.29
CA VAL A 719 37.10 -20.57 12.43
C VAL A 719 35.98 -19.93 11.62
N ILE A 720 36.04 -20.08 10.30
CA ILE A 720 35.04 -19.56 9.36
C ILE A 720 34.44 -20.72 8.58
N ASP A 721 33.12 -20.89 8.61
CA ASP A 721 32.40 -21.88 7.80
C ASP A 721 31.53 -21.19 6.76
N TYR A 722 31.81 -21.43 5.49
CA TYR A 722 31.11 -20.85 4.35
C TYR A 722 29.91 -21.73 3.95
N HIS A 723 28.77 -21.07 3.74
CA HIS A 723 27.55 -21.68 3.22
C HIS A 723 27.53 -21.63 1.69
N THR A 724 26.91 -22.62 1.04
CA THR A 724 26.65 -22.58 -0.41
C THR A 724 25.33 -23.27 -0.71
N GLY A 725 24.30 -22.49 -1.06
CA GLY A 725 22.99 -22.98 -1.50
C GLY A 725 22.12 -23.48 -0.35
N SER A 726 22.37 -24.72 0.13
CA SER A 726 21.54 -25.38 1.14
C SER A 726 22.32 -25.96 2.34
N ARG A 727 23.64 -25.74 2.39
CA ARG A 727 24.51 -26.29 3.43
C ARG A 727 25.84 -25.55 3.54
N TYR A 728 26.51 -25.72 4.68
CA TYR A 728 27.94 -25.44 4.81
C TYR A 728 28.78 -26.45 4.04
N THR A 729 29.83 -25.95 3.37
CA THR A 729 30.67 -26.74 2.45
C THR A 729 32.18 -26.57 2.66
N LYS A 730 32.65 -25.42 3.14
CA LYS A 730 34.09 -25.14 3.36
C LYS A 730 34.35 -24.55 4.74
N ARG A 731 35.35 -25.05 5.45
CA ARG A 731 35.85 -24.52 6.73
C ARG A 731 37.29 -24.03 6.60
N VAL A 732 37.55 -22.84 7.16
CA VAL A 732 38.86 -22.17 7.14
C VAL A 732 39.27 -21.84 8.57
N PHE A 733 40.54 -22.06 8.91
CA PHE A 733 41.10 -21.62 10.20
C PHE A 733 42.19 -20.57 10.01
N LEU A 734 41.94 -19.37 10.54
CA LEU A 734 42.86 -18.24 10.54
C LEU A 734 43.60 -18.21 11.88
N ASN A 735 44.85 -18.69 11.89
CA ASN A 735 45.66 -18.85 13.09
C ASN A 735 46.44 -17.57 13.41
N PHE A 736 46.40 -17.12 14.68
CA PHE A 736 47.33 -16.10 15.20
C PHE A 736 48.05 -16.58 16.47
N GLY A 737 47.97 -17.88 16.79
CA GLY A 737 48.82 -18.51 17.80
C GLY A 737 50.26 -18.74 17.28
N THR A 738 51.22 -18.86 18.20
CA THR A 738 52.66 -18.99 17.88
C THR A 738 53.07 -20.30 17.21
N ASN A 739 52.19 -21.31 17.18
CA ASN A 739 52.50 -22.67 16.71
C ASN A 739 51.60 -23.06 15.54
N THR A 740 52.12 -23.91 14.65
CA THR A 740 51.37 -24.65 13.63
C THR A 740 50.61 -25.83 14.26
N PRO A 741 49.26 -25.83 14.30
CA PRO A 741 48.52 -26.95 14.87
C PRO A 741 48.43 -28.09 13.84
N ASN A 742 49.05 -29.23 14.15
CA ASN A 742 49.11 -30.38 13.22
C ASN A 742 47.85 -31.26 13.25
N TYR A 743 46.98 -31.10 14.25
CA TYR A 743 45.80 -31.92 14.48
C TYR A 743 44.58 -31.07 14.81
N PHE A 744 43.43 -31.32 14.18
CA PHE A 744 42.15 -30.64 14.42
C PHE A 744 41.02 -31.64 14.70
N TYR A 745 40.16 -31.31 15.66
CA TYR A 745 38.89 -31.98 15.90
C TYR A 745 37.77 -31.35 15.05
N SER A 746 36.58 -31.94 15.05
CA SER A 746 35.36 -31.47 14.36
C SER A 746 34.73 -30.17 14.93
N ASN A 747 35.46 -29.45 15.78
CA ASN A 747 34.94 -28.35 16.58
C ASN A 747 35.26 -26.96 15.94
N PRO A 748 34.42 -25.94 16.17
CA PRO A 748 33.14 -25.99 16.89
C PRO A 748 32.07 -26.78 16.11
N PRO A 749 31.05 -27.34 16.80
CA PRO A 749 30.11 -28.32 16.24
C PRO A 749 29.00 -27.72 15.35
N TRP A 750 29.11 -26.46 14.95
CA TRP A 750 28.24 -25.80 13.96
C TRP A 750 28.97 -25.63 12.62
N GLY A 751 28.36 -24.95 11.64
CA GLY A 751 28.92 -24.80 10.30
C GLY A 751 29.05 -26.16 9.59
N THR A 752 30.26 -26.50 9.13
CA THR A 752 30.56 -27.80 8.53
C THR A 752 30.69 -28.94 9.55
N GLY A 753 31.00 -28.63 10.82
CA GLY A 753 31.31 -29.64 11.85
C GLY A 753 32.55 -30.51 11.54
N LYS A 754 33.54 -29.98 10.82
CA LYS A 754 34.73 -30.73 10.36
C LYS A 754 36.06 -30.11 10.84
N ALA A 755 37.17 -30.79 10.55
CA ALA A 755 38.48 -30.13 10.55
C ALA A 755 38.55 -29.08 9.41
N PRO A 756 39.37 -28.03 9.51
CA PRO A 756 39.50 -27.01 8.47
C PRO A 756 40.13 -27.57 7.19
N ASP A 757 39.49 -27.25 6.05
CA ASP A 757 39.97 -27.55 4.70
C ASP A 757 41.20 -26.67 4.39
N ASP A 758 41.06 -25.35 4.58
CA ASP A 758 42.14 -24.36 4.43
C ASP A 758 42.61 -23.80 5.78
N ARG A 759 43.87 -23.36 5.81
CA ARG A 759 44.53 -22.75 6.98
C ARG A 759 45.41 -21.59 6.53
N ASP A 760 45.30 -20.45 7.19
CA ASP A 760 46.11 -19.26 6.91
C ASP A 760 46.64 -18.65 8.22
N PHE A 761 47.69 -17.84 8.14
CA PHE A 761 48.32 -17.20 9.28
C PHE A 761 48.04 -15.69 9.27
N LEU A 762 47.47 -15.22 10.38
CA LEU A 762 47.31 -13.79 10.65
C LEU A 762 48.47 -13.31 11.54
N PRO A 763 49.05 -12.13 11.27
CA PRO A 763 50.05 -11.53 12.16
C PRO A 763 49.40 -11.18 13.51
N VAL A 764 50.13 -11.34 14.62
CA VAL A 764 49.59 -11.03 15.96
C VAL A 764 49.23 -9.55 16.05
N SER A 765 47.93 -9.26 16.16
CA SER A 765 47.38 -7.90 16.19
C SER A 765 46.17 -7.80 17.13
N PRO A 766 45.95 -6.66 17.81
CA PRO A 766 44.70 -6.35 18.52
C PRO A 766 43.55 -5.97 17.58
N GLN A 767 43.80 -5.83 16.28
CA GLN A 767 42.78 -5.50 15.28
C GLN A 767 43.02 -6.23 13.95
N TYR A 768 41.94 -6.73 13.35
CA TYR A 768 41.92 -7.31 12.02
C TYR A 768 40.79 -6.69 11.19
N THR A 769 40.99 -6.62 9.88
CA THR A 769 39.91 -6.44 8.90
C THR A 769 40.02 -7.62 7.94
N LEU A 770 39.00 -8.46 7.92
CA LEU A 770 38.96 -9.73 7.21
C LEU A 770 37.96 -9.63 6.07
N ASP A 771 38.48 -9.47 4.85
CA ASP A 771 37.75 -9.74 3.62
C ASP A 771 37.53 -11.26 3.51
N LEU A 772 36.28 -11.69 3.57
CA LEU A 772 35.92 -13.10 3.59
C LEU A 772 35.98 -13.74 2.20
N GLU A 773 35.84 -12.96 1.12
CA GLU A 773 35.88 -13.47 -0.26
C GLU A 773 37.25 -14.09 -0.58
N LYS A 774 38.33 -13.57 0.03
CA LYS A 774 39.70 -14.12 -0.06
C LYS A 774 39.78 -15.64 0.21
N TRP A 775 38.96 -16.17 1.12
CA TRP A 775 39.00 -17.58 1.50
C TRP A 775 37.70 -18.35 1.18
N ALA A 776 36.70 -17.68 0.61
CA ALA A 776 35.41 -18.27 0.26
C ALA A 776 35.53 -19.35 -0.84
N PRO A 777 34.56 -20.27 -0.96
CA PRO A 777 34.33 -21.00 -2.21
C PRO A 777 33.75 -20.04 -3.27
N GLY A 778 34.02 -20.29 -4.56
CA GLY A 778 33.58 -19.40 -5.65
C GLY A 778 32.06 -19.24 -5.77
N ASN A 779 31.28 -20.19 -5.26
CA ASN A 779 29.81 -20.17 -5.21
C ASN A 779 29.26 -19.77 -3.83
N TRP A 780 29.97 -18.92 -3.09
CA TRP A 780 29.55 -18.44 -1.76
C TRP A 780 28.35 -17.49 -1.86
N ASP A 781 27.31 -17.81 -1.09
CA ASP A 781 26.05 -17.06 -1.01
C ASP A 781 26.08 -15.92 0.04
N GLY A 782 27.27 -15.49 0.49
CA GLY A 782 27.42 -14.43 1.50
C GLY A 782 27.05 -14.85 2.94
N ARG A 783 26.54 -16.07 3.16
CA ARG A 783 26.21 -16.59 4.49
C ARG A 783 27.39 -17.37 5.09
N CYS A 784 27.75 -17.10 6.34
CA CYS A 784 28.84 -17.82 7.01
C CYS A 784 28.68 -17.89 8.53
N TRP A 785 29.34 -18.85 9.17
CA TRP A 785 29.70 -18.70 10.59
C TRP A 785 31.06 -18.04 10.69
N PHE A 786 31.16 -17.01 11.53
CA PHE A 786 32.44 -16.49 12.03
C PHE A 786 32.57 -16.84 13.52
N SER A 787 33.60 -17.58 13.89
CA SER A 787 33.80 -18.09 15.25
C SER A 787 35.18 -17.77 15.79
N VAL A 788 35.23 -17.20 17.00
CA VAL A 788 36.46 -17.00 17.78
C VAL A 788 36.72 -18.29 18.56
N TYR A 789 37.93 -18.84 18.48
CA TYR A 789 38.23 -20.20 18.93
C TYR A 789 39.58 -20.29 19.70
N MET A 790 39.58 -21.03 20.81
CA MET A 790 40.75 -21.29 21.66
C MET A 790 40.77 -22.74 22.17
N GLN A 791 41.91 -23.42 22.08
CA GLN A 791 42.12 -24.77 22.60
C GLN A 791 43.51 -24.91 23.25
N ASN A 792 43.59 -25.66 24.35
CA ASN A 792 44.81 -26.05 25.08
C ASN A 792 45.81 -24.89 25.30
N SER A 793 45.31 -23.69 25.56
CA SER A 793 46.12 -22.46 25.49
C SER A 793 46.78 -22.05 26.81
N GLY A 794 46.59 -22.82 27.89
CA GLY A 794 47.11 -22.50 29.21
C GLY A 794 46.07 -21.86 30.13
N MET A 795 46.29 -22.03 31.43
CA MET A 795 45.36 -21.67 32.51
C MET A 795 45.01 -20.17 32.54
N ASN A 796 43.75 -19.86 32.87
CA ASN A 796 43.21 -18.50 33.07
C ASN A 796 43.42 -17.53 31.89
N ARG A 797 43.60 -18.03 30.66
CA ARG A 797 43.70 -17.18 29.47
C ARG A 797 42.33 -16.88 28.89
N MET A 798 42.03 -15.60 28.72
CA MET A 798 40.84 -15.08 28.02
C MET A 798 41.22 -14.35 26.73
N LEU A 799 40.33 -14.37 25.75
CA LEU A 799 40.33 -13.54 24.55
C LEU A 799 38.96 -12.87 24.39
N THR A 800 38.96 -11.55 24.22
CA THR A 800 37.78 -10.74 23.87
C THR A 800 37.91 -10.24 22.44
N ALA A 801 36.84 -10.34 21.66
CA ALA A 801 36.74 -9.90 20.28
C ALA A 801 35.39 -9.22 20.01
N THR A 802 35.40 -7.91 19.83
CA THR A 802 34.27 -7.10 19.38
C THR A 802 34.28 -7.04 17.85
N LEU A 803 33.16 -7.38 17.23
CA LEU A 803 33.00 -7.46 15.78
C LEU A 803 32.30 -6.22 15.21
N ALA A 804 32.69 -5.82 14.00
CA ALA A 804 31.91 -4.97 13.13
C ALA A 804 31.94 -5.59 11.72
N TRP A 805 30.86 -5.45 10.96
CA TRP A 805 30.73 -6.14 9.67
C TRP A 805 30.12 -5.23 8.61
N GLN A 806 30.37 -5.58 7.35
CA GLN A 806 29.84 -4.89 6.17
C GLN A 806 29.30 -5.92 5.16
N PRO A 807 28.24 -5.58 4.40
CA PRO A 807 27.74 -6.46 3.33
C PRO A 807 28.77 -6.66 2.22
N ARG A 808 28.50 -7.62 1.33
CA ARG A 808 29.32 -7.81 0.14
C ARG A 808 29.34 -6.55 -0.72
N SER A 809 30.49 -6.26 -1.31
CA SER A 809 30.69 -5.14 -2.25
C SER A 809 30.03 -5.40 -3.62
N ILE A 810 29.74 -6.67 -3.93
CA ILE A 810 29.11 -7.15 -5.15
C ILE A 810 27.85 -7.94 -4.76
N PRO A 811 26.64 -7.55 -5.21
CA PRO A 811 25.42 -8.33 -5.00
C PRO A 811 25.46 -9.69 -5.72
N LEU A 812 24.73 -10.68 -5.20
CA LEU A 812 24.64 -12.01 -5.83
C LEU A 812 23.97 -11.99 -7.21
N ASP A 813 23.08 -11.03 -7.46
CA ASP A 813 22.30 -10.89 -8.69
C ASP A 813 23.06 -10.17 -9.84
N SER A 814 24.39 -10.22 -9.87
CA SER A 814 25.20 -9.52 -10.89
C SER A 814 26.25 -10.36 -11.63
N GLU A 815 26.07 -11.68 -11.69
CA GLU A 815 26.71 -12.57 -12.69
C GLU A 815 25.67 -13.12 -13.69
#